data_AF-A0A182VR89-F1
#
_entry.id   AF-A0A182VR89-F1
#
_cell.length_a   1.000
_cell.length_b   1.000
_cell.length_c   1.000
_cell.angle_alpha   90.00
_cell.angle_beta   90.00
_cell.angle_gamma   90.00
#
_symmetry.space_group_name_H-M   'P 1'
#
loop_
_entity.id
_entity.type
_entity.pdbx_description
1 polymer ?
#
loop_
_entity_poly.entity_id
_entity_poly.type
_entity_poly.pdbx_seq_one_letter_code
_entity_poly.pdbx_strand_id
1 'polypeptide(L)'
;MCDFEHNVQLSNVKHGESFNYSIVLLKGELTNPCCTGKLQIVAVNNRPVPFSCAVAEKDEGNVLGKQEVSQKFRVLLRLTVGENVYEVQYCKVKICITLTYTAPDTSFTVVPLYIICKGHSGRYQSHEPDCVNDSAHACRKITLAIELLQCLYAEKLHEHGYGRKTFTLESCCKPFHSALEWDRSTTMTEAELWHQFATELVQSKRYDLERVKVVAFLSSTHFEGITDGDYSYENIRRKTTGHAALGGGGLALFGTGCLYTWPSSLEAVCAAFTSQQPVDCAILLDDSNYRRTYGGCFATTLGSVCHEMGHTFDLGHTPDSSIMGDGFDALDNVFVGYHGANGPKRIIHTKPPGLAGKLTQLKRPGDVLRQRLDAKQNDGVFFAPVSALTLRYHRWFNHAQKCLPSGSMHFDSVARTVTCSSGGAKIALAELRSTDNGMMHKCWTFPEGQTQPSVFTLPKLANMQHLTLFVIDTNGNILKANLNSISSAQIYKIKITVPDRSRWIARHECDGKTSYHFTPVQRTVQIQSDCACVRAMSEESVETTNATTPAAVCEAKILFRQLKPFPVIDENNNFKIETDHFLESSNQIIDAIACFGKLFSPIVRDMRQNVQKIAVKYKQNETMFKYLEDLILKDKDGNDNPFDTVTDGLLWLKRAFEMMEQFFRNLLQDETCSEQVKPHLKKAYEECLLPYHGFVAQKAFQLLHIYLPSRSSLLGTSESNMDNLQALGEFLVLFRANLNHLNEFYTKHDLHRTYKA
;
A
#
# COMPACT_ATOMS: atom_id res chain seq x y z
N MET A 1 31.79 -42.57 -18.59
CA MET A 1 30.49 -42.30 -19.27
C MET A 1 29.42 -42.38 -18.20
N CYS A 2 28.35 -41.59 -18.27
CA CYS A 2 27.29 -41.68 -17.27
C CYS A 2 26.44 -42.94 -17.54
N ASP A 3 26.31 -43.81 -16.52
CA ASP A 3 25.56 -45.07 -16.57
C ASP A 3 24.14 -44.93 -15.99
N PHE A 4 23.77 -43.73 -15.53
CA PHE A 4 22.43 -43.43 -15.05
C PHE A 4 21.48 -43.14 -16.21
N GLU A 5 20.26 -43.71 -16.16
CA GLU A 5 19.15 -43.27 -16.99
C GLU A 5 18.60 -41.95 -16.44
N HIS A 6 18.81 -40.88 -17.21
CA HIS A 6 18.28 -39.56 -16.91
C HIS A 6 16.94 -39.37 -17.62
N ASN A 7 16.10 -38.51 -17.07
CA ASN A 7 14.90 -38.03 -17.74
C ASN A 7 14.80 -36.52 -17.55
N VAL A 8 14.56 -35.79 -18.63
CA VAL A 8 14.36 -34.33 -18.60
C VAL A 8 12.91 -34.08 -18.97
N GLN A 9 12.21 -33.19 -18.30
CA GLN A 9 10.85 -32.81 -18.67
C GLN A 9 10.65 -31.31 -18.50
N LEU A 10 9.98 -30.69 -19.47
CA LEU A 10 9.54 -29.31 -19.38
C LEU A 10 8.07 -29.28 -18.94
N SER A 11 7.74 -28.39 -18.01
CA SER A 11 6.43 -28.40 -17.34
C SER A 11 5.54 -27.21 -17.71
N ASN A 12 6.11 -26.05 -18.05
CA ASN A 12 5.34 -24.82 -18.28
C ASN A 12 5.18 -24.44 -19.76
N VAL A 13 5.84 -25.13 -20.69
CA VAL A 13 5.80 -24.82 -22.13
C VAL A 13 5.43 -26.02 -22.97
N LYS A 14 4.74 -25.78 -24.10
CA LYS A 14 4.36 -26.81 -25.08
C LYS A 14 5.15 -26.67 -26.38
N HIS A 15 5.27 -27.77 -27.12
CA HIS A 15 5.86 -27.74 -28.46
C HIS A 15 5.01 -26.89 -29.42
N GLY A 16 5.64 -25.98 -30.16
CA GLY A 16 4.98 -25.04 -31.07
C GLY A 16 4.31 -23.86 -30.36
N GLU A 17 4.56 -23.65 -29.07
CA GLU A 17 3.95 -22.55 -28.32
C GLU A 17 4.43 -21.17 -28.81
N SER A 18 3.50 -20.22 -28.87
CA SER A 18 3.74 -18.88 -29.39
C SER A 18 3.81 -17.84 -28.29
N PHE A 19 4.77 -16.94 -28.42
CA PHE A 19 5.09 -15.86 -27.49
C PHE A 19 5.05 -14.52 -28.23
N ASN A 20 4.77 -13.46 -27.48
CA ASN A 20 4.70 -12.06 -27.92
C ASN A 20 5.71 -11.18 -27.18
N TYR A 21 6.71 -11.81 -26.58
CA TYR A 21 7.84 -11.20 -25.87
C TYR A 21 9.09 -12.05 -26.07
N SER A 22 10.27 -11.45 -25.90
CA SER A 22 11.54 -12.03 -26.34
C SER A 22 12.19 -12.96 -25.33
N ILE A 23 12.16 -12.64 -24.03
CA ILE A 23 12.75 -13.49 -22.99
C ILE A 23 11.70 -14.43 -22.41
N VAL A 24 11.92 -15.73 -22.53
CA VAL A 24 10.99 -16.76 -22.03
C VAL A 24 11.62 -17.57 -20.89
N LEU A 25 10.76 -18.01 -19.95
CA LEU A 25 11.13 -18.88 -18.85
C LEU A 25 10.70 -20.32 -19.15
N LEU A 26 11.64 -21.25 -19.13
CA LEU A 26 11.36 -22.68 -19.16
C LEU A 26 11.53 -23.24 -17.74
N LYS A 27 10.48 -23.87 -17.21
CA LYS A 27 10.49 -24.64 -15.97
C LYS A 27 10.54 -26.12 -16.33
N GLY A 28 11.39 -26.87 -15.64
CA GLY A 28 11.52 -28.30 -15.89
C GLY A 28 12.04 -29.09 -14.69
N GLU A 29 12.06 -30.40 -14.86
CA GLU A 29 12.47 -31.37 -13.86
C GLU A 29 13.45 -32.37 -14.50
N LEU A 30 14.48 -32.70 -13.74
CA LEU A 30 15.53 -33.65 -14.11
C LEU A 30 15.51 -34.81 -13.10
N THR A 31 15.25 -36.01 -13.60
CA THR A 31 15.31 -37.25 -12.82
C THR A 31 16.71 -37.85 -12.90
N ASN A 32 17.22 -38.33 -11.76
CA ASN A 32 18.51 -38.98 -11.56
C ASN A 32 19.72 -38.13 -11.99
N PRO A 33 19.87 -36.87 -11.53
CA PRO A 33 21.01 -36.01 -11.90
C PRO A 33 22.36 -36.62 -11.47
N CYS A 34 23.35 -36.66 -12.37
CA CYS A 34 24.71 -37.08 -12.04
C CYS A 34 25.62 -35.87 -11.69
N CYS A 35 26.70 -36.14 -10.96
CA CYS A 35 27.62 -35.10 -10.47
C CYS A 35 28.37 -34.35 -11.59
N THR A 36 28.52 -34.94 -12.78
CA THR A 36 29.24 -34.35 -13.92
C THR A 36 28.32 -33.78 -15.00
N GLY A 37 27.01 -34.02 -14.93
CA GLY A 37 26.06 -33.62 -15.95
C GLY A 37 25.75 -32.13 -15.86
N LYS A 38 25.83 -31.42 -17.00
CA LYS A 38 25.43 -30.02 -17.12
C LYS A 38 24.29 -29.90 -18.11
N LEU A 39 23.28 -29.11 -17.75
CA LEU A 39 22.22 -28.74 -18.67
C LEU A 39 22.80 -27.82 -19.75
N GLN A 40 22.52 -28.13 -21.01
CA GLN A 40 22.89 -27.31 -22.15
C GLN A 40 21.68 -27.06 -23.03
N ILE A 41 21.68 -25.89 -23.68
CA ILE A 41 20.68 -25.55 -24.69
C ILE A 41 21.42 -25.16 -25.94
N VAL A 42 21.09 -25.85 -27.02
CA VAL A 42 21.67 -25.60 -28.33
C VAL A 42 20.55 -25.39 -29.35
N ALA A 43 20.82 -24.57 -30.36
CA ALA A 43 19.96 -24.48 -31.52
C ALA A 43 20.27 -25.65 -32.48
N VAL A 44 19.46 -25.76 -33.54
CA VAL A 44 19.68 -26.72 -34.64
C VAL A 44 21.14 -26.71 -35.10
N ASN A 45 21.70 -27.90 -35.35
CA ASN A 45 23.11 -28.14 -35.69
C ASN A 45 24.10 -27.86 -34.54
N ASN A 46 23.66 -28.01 -33.28
CA ASN A 46 24.53 -27.92 -32.10
C ASN A 46 25.19 -26.53 -31.91
N ARG A 47 24.52 -25.47 -32.38
CA ARG A 47 25.00 -24.09 -32.20
C ARG A 47 24.74 -23.65 -30.75
N PRO A 48 25.74 -23.08 -30.04
CA PRO A 48 25.54 -22.56 -28.69
C PRO A 48 24.49 -21.44 -28.69
N VAL A 49 23.61 -21.46 -27.69
CA VAL A 49 22.58 -20.43 -27.49
C VAL A 49 22.87 -19.74 -26.15
N PRO A 50 22.84 -18.40 -26.09
CA PRO A 50 22.85 -17.68 -24.82
C PRO A 50 21.64 -18.06 -23.94
N PHE A 51 21.90 -18.61 -22.76
CA PHE A 51 20.87 -18.89 -21.78
C PHE A 51 21.39 -18.65 -20.37
N SER A 52 20.48 -18.40 -19.44
CA SER A 52 20.76 -18.42 -18.02
C SER A 52 19.99 -19.55 -17.38
N CYS A 53 20.61 -20.24 -16.43
CA CYS A 53 20.00 -21.40 -15.78
C CYS A 53 20.21 -21.35 -14.27
N ALA A 54 19.17 -21.73 -13.54
CA ALA A 54 19.21 -22.06 -12.13
C ALA A 54 18.73 -23.49 -11.93
N VAL A 55 19.36 -24.20 -11.01
CA VAL A 55 19.01 -25.57 -10.66
C VAL A 55 18.79 -25.62 -9.15
N ALA A 56 17.63 -26.13 -8.74
CA ALA A 56 17.26 -26.25 -7.34
C ALA A 56 18.05 -27.35 -6.63
N GLU A 57 17.95 -27.43 -5.30
CA GLU A 57 18.49 -28.56 -4.54
C GLU A 57 17.77 -29.87 -4.91
N LYS A 58 18.42 -31.00 -4.64
CA LYS A 58 17.90 -32.34 -4.94
C LYS A 58 16.78 -32.69 -3.97
N ASP A 59 15.60 -32.99 -4.49
CA ASP A 59 14.49 -33.56 -3.72
C ASP A 59 14.61 -35.09 -3.74
N GLU A 60 14.85 -35.71 -2.57
CA GLU A 60 14.88 -37.17 -2.43
C GLU A 60 13.46 -37.71 -2.18
N GLY A 61 12.90 -38.40 -3.17
CA GLY A 61 11.60 -39.08 -3.06
C GLY A 61 11.77 -40.58 -2.87
N ASN A 62 10.96 -41.18 -2.00
CA ASN A 62 10.92 -42.62 -1.80
C ASN A 62 9.63 -43.18 -2.43
N VAL A 63 9.70 -43.64 -3.67
CA VAL A 63 8.56 -44.27 -4.38
C VAL A 63 8.92 -45.72 -4.66
N LEU A 64 8.13 -46.66 -4.10
CA LEU A 64 8.18 -48.09 -4.44
C LEU A 64 9.59 -48.74 -4.37
N GLY A 65 10.41 -48.36 -3.38
CA GLY A 65 11.68 -49.03 -3.10
C GLY A 65 12.83 -48.71 -4.07
N LYS A 66 12.68 -47.73 -4.97
CA LYS A 66 13.79 -47.13 -5.73
C LYS A 66 13.95 -45.67 -5.29
N GLN A 67 15.17 -45.30 -4.89
CA GLN A 67 15.52 -43.94 -4.51
C GLN A 67 15.66 -43.10 -5.78
N GLU A 68 14.59 -42.41 -6.16
CA GLU A 68 14.54 -41.56 -7.35
C GLU A 68 14.82 -40.13 -6.92
N VAL A 69 15.92 -39.56 -7.42
CA VAL A 69 16.34 -38.20 -7.08
C VAL A 69 15.84 -37.28 -8.17
N SER A 70 15.01 -36.30 -7.80
CA SER A 70 14.52 -35.29 -8.72
C SER A 70 15.16 -33.93 -8.45
N GLN A 71 15.39 -33.16 -9.51
CA GLN A 71 15.95 -31.83 -9.42
C GLN A 71 15.24 -30.88 -10.39
N LYS A 72 14.65 -29.81 -9.85
CA LYS A 72 13.98 -28.79 -10.67
C LYS A 72 15.00 -27.82 -11.26
N PHE A 73 14.74 -27.35 -12.47
CA PHE A 73 15.55 -26.33 -13.12
C PHE A 73 14.67 -25.23 -13.74
N ARG A 74 15.28 -24.06 -13.88
CA ARG A 74 14.71 -22.89 -14.56
C ARG A 74 15.72 -22.37 -15.57
N VAL A 75 15.23 -22.03 -16.75
CA VAL A 75 16.05 -21.52 -17.85
C VAL A 75 15.42 -20.28 -18.41
N LEU A 76 16.22 -19.23 -18.59
CA LEU A 76 15.87 -18.05 -19.37
C LEU A 76 16.52 -18.11 -20.75
N LEU A 77 15.71 -17.93 -21.79
CA LEU A 77 16.13 -17.90 -23.19
C LEU A 77 15.63 -16.65 -23.87
N ARG A 78 16.42 -16.11 -24.80
CA ARG A 78 15.98 -15.03 -25.70
C ARG A 78 15.61 -15.62 -27.06
N LEU A 79 14.35 -15.42 -27.45
CA LEU A 79 13.83 -15.80 -28.75
C LEU A 79 14.16 -14.76 -29.81
N THR A 80 14.34 -15.24 -31.04
CA THR A 80 14.39 -14.41 -32.26
C THR A 80 13.03 -14.43 -32.94
N VAL A 81 12.68 -13.37 -33.67
CA VAL A 81 11.38 -13.28 -34.36
C VAL A 81 11.24 -14.45 -35.34
N GLY A 82 10.12 -15.15 -35.28
CA GLY A 82 9.84 -16.36 -36.04
C GLY A 82 9.97 -17.64 -35.20
N GLU A 83 10.23 -18.74 -35.88
CA GLU A 83 10.36 -20.06 -35.27
C GLU A 83 11.77 -20.27 -34.68
N ASN A 84 11.83 -20.74 -33.43
CA ASN A 84 13.07 -21.04 -32.72
C ASN A 84 13.04 -22.50 -32.30
N VAL A 85 13.98 -23.30 -32.80
CA VAL A 85 14.09 -24.73 -32.50
C VAL A 85 15.32 -24.96 -31.61
N TYR A 86 15.08 -25.49 -30.42
CA TYR A 86 16.11 -25.74 -29.41
C TYR A 86 16.14 -27.20 -28.98
N GLU A 87 17.35 -27.70 -28.71
CA GLU A 87 17.57 -28.96 -28.01
C GLU A 87 18.00 -28.68 -26.57
N VAL A 88 17.22 -29.15 -25.60
CA VAL A 88 17.59 -29.22 -24.19
C VAL A 88 18.35 -30.52 -23.97
N GLN A 89 19.63 -30.42 -23.65
CA GLN A 89 20.55 -31.55 -23.54
C GLN A 89 21.01 -31.72 -22.09
N TYR A 90 20.98 -32.96 -21.61
CA TYR A 90 21.60 -33.36 -20.33
C TYR A 90 22.20 -34.76 -20.48
N CYS A 91 23.54 -34.87 -20.37
CA CYS A 91 24.27 -36.11 -20.62
C CYS A 91 23.92 -36.72 -22.01
N LYS A 92 23.25 -37.88 -22.03
CA LYS A 92 22.81 -38.56 -23.26
C LYS A 92 21.36 -38.20 -23.67
N VAL A 93 20.61 -37.53 -22.80
CA VAL A 93 19.21 -37.18 -23.03
C VAL A 93 19.13 -35.88 -23.80
N LYS A 94 18.25 -35.86 -24.80
CA LYS A 94 17.97 -34.70 -25.63
C LYS A 94 16.48 -34.54 -25.83
N ILE A 95 15.99 -33.32 -25.68
CA ILE A 95 14.58 -32.97 -25.91
C ILE A 95 14.52 -31.79 -26.85
N CYS A 96 13.76 -31.94 -27.93
CA CYS A 96 13.55 -30.87 -28.89
C CYS A 96 12.30 -30.06 -28.53
N ILE A 97 12.42 -28.75 -28.52
CA ILE A 97 11.29 -27.83 -28.36
C ILE A 97 11.33 -26.77 -29.45
N THR A 98 10.16 -26.51 -30.03
CA THR A 98 9.95 -25.43 -30.99
C THR A 98 9.12 -24.35 -30.32
N LEU A 99 9.62 -23.11 -30.35
CA LEU A 99 8.99 -21.93 -29.76
C LEU A 99 8.90 -20.83 -30.81
N THR A 100 7.75 -20.18 -30.93
CA THR A 100 7.55 -19.13 -31.94
C THR A 100 7.44 -17.77 -31.25
N TYR A 101 8.27 -16.80 -31.66
CA TYR A 101 8.12 -15.42 -31.21
C TYR A 101 7.53 -14.58 -32.34
N THR A 102 6.33 -14.05 -32.09
CA THR A 102 5.68 -13.08 -33.00
C THR A 102 5.76 -11.71 -32.36
N ALA A 103 6.36 -10.75 -33.07
CA ALA A 103 6.40 -9.37 -32.60
C ALA A 103 4.97 -8.86 -32.36
N PRO A 104 4.66 -8.31 -31.17
CA PRO A 104 3.32 -7.86 -30.84
C PRO A 104 2.93 -6.65 -31.71
N ASP A 105 1.70 -6.69 -32.22
CA ASP A 105 1.14 -5.65 -33.08
C ASP A 105 0.20 -4.73 -32.28
N THR A 106 0.75 -3.86 -31.43
CA THR A 106 0.01 -2.99 -30.52
C THR A 106 0.40 -1.52 -30.67
N SER A 107 -0.54 -0.63 -30.33
CA SER A 107 -0.27 0.81 -30.20
C SER A 107 -0.01 1.26 -28.77
N PHE A 108 -0.19 0.37 -27.78
CA PHE A 108 0.04 0.65 -26.36
C PHE A 108 1.38 0.03 -25.92
N THR A 109 2.33 0.87 -25.53
CA THR A 109 3.73 0.47 -25.30
C THR A 109 4.28 1.01 -23.98
N VAL A 110 5.42 0.45 -23.57
CA VAL A 110 6.22 0.90 -22.44
C VAL A 110 7.59 1.31 -22.94
N VAL A 111 8.10 2.44 -22.45
CA VAL A 111 9.44 2.96 -22.77
C VAL A 111 10.26 3.08 -21.49
N PRO A 112 11.38 2.34 -21.38
CA PRO A 112 12.35 2.57 -20.31
C PRO A 112 13.26 3.76 -20.62
N LEU A 113 13.55 4.61 -19.64
CA LEU A 113 14.42 5.78 -19.77
C LEU A 113 15.48 5.85 -18.67
N TYR A 114 16.65 6.36 -19.00
CA TYR A 114 17.70 6.68 -18.05
C TYR A 114 17.90 8.20 -18.00
N ILE A 115 17.42 8.84 -16.94
CA ILE A 115 17.36 10.29 -16.80
C ILE A 115 18.71 10.83 -16.31
N ILE A 116 19.25 11.77 -17.08
CA ILE A 116 20.49 12.48 -16.78
C ILE A 116 20.16 13.94 -16.51
N CYS A 117 20.24 14.34 -15.24
CA CYS A 117 20.09 15.74 -14.83
C CYS A 117 21.19 16.60 -15.45
N LYS A 118 20.88 17.87 -15.69
CA LYS A 118 21.84 18.84 -16.19
C LYS A 118 23.01 18.97 -15.21
N GLY A 119 24.22 18.93 -15.75
CA GLY A 119 25.47 18.95 -14.98
C GLY A 119 25.89 17.60 -14.39
N HIS A 120 25.08 16.54 -14.48
CA HIS A 120 25.45 15.20 -14.01
C HIS A 120 26.27 14.43 -15.07
N SER A 121 27.21 13.59 -14.63
CA SER A 121 28.06 12.79 -15.52
C SER A 121 27.32 11.70 -16.30
N GLY A 122 26.12 11.31 -15.82
CA GLY A 122 25.37 10.17 -16.34
C GLY A 122 25.92 8.81 -15.90
N ARG A 123 26.86 8.77 -14.95
CA ARG A 123 27.34 7.53 -14.33
C ARG A 123 26.49 7.20 -13.11
N TYR A 124 26.06 5.95 -12.96
CA TYR A 124 25.36 5.52 -11.74
C TYR A 124 26.38 5.11 -10.66
N GLN A 125 26.00 5.20 -9.39
CA GLN A 125 26.90 4.79 -8.30
C GLN A 125 27.22 3.30 -8.35
N SER A 126 28.51 2.97 -8.24
CA SER A 126 29.03 1.60 -8.22
C SER A 126 30.28 1.52 -7.34
N HIS A 127 30.89 0.34 -7.26
CA HIS A 127 32.18 0.15 -6.58
C HIS A 127 33.28 0.94 -7.30
N GLU A 128 34.29 1.42 -6.57
CA GLU A 128 35.41 2.12 -7.20
C GLU A 128 36.67 1.23 -7.18
N PRO A 129 37.38 1.06 -8.31
CA PRO A 129 37.09 1.61 -9.63
C PRO A 129 36.09 0.75 -10.43
N ASP A 130 35.01 1.34 -10.94
CA ASP A 130 34.12 0.73 -11.95
C ASP A 130 34.21 1.51 -13.26
N CYS A 131 34.85 0.91 -14.26
CA CYS A 131 35.02 1.53 -15.58
C CYS A 131 33.77 1.43 -16.47
N VAL A 132 32.75 0.65 -16.09
CA VAL A 132 31.58 0.35 -16.92
C VAL A 132 30.28 0.92 -16.37
N ASN A 133 30.27 1.79 -15.35
CA ASN A 133 29.03 2.39 -14.81
C ASN A 133 28.49 3.61 -15.58
N ASP A 134 28.72 3.68 -16.90
CA ASP A 134 28.22 4.76 -17.76
C ASP A 134 26.73 4.59 -18.13
N SER A 135 26.17 5.59 -18.81
CA SER A 135 24.77 5.59 -19.24
C SER A 135 24.43 4.48 -20.22
N ALA A 136 25.38 4.06 -21.07
CA ALA A 136 25.13 2.99 -22.04
C ALA A 136 25.00 1.64 -21.33
N HIS A 137 25.82 1.40 -20.31
CA HIS A 137 25.74 0.21 -19.48
C HIS A 137 24.50 0.22 -18.58
N ALA A 138 24.15 1.38 -18.03
CA ALA A 138 22.90 1.56 -17.29
C ALA A 138 21.69 1.18 -18.15
N CYS A 139 21.61 1.71 -19.37
CA CYS A 139 20.54 1.37 -20.31
C CYS A 139 20.50 -0.11 -20.67
N ARG A 140 21.65 -0.79 -20.80
CA ARG A 140 21.68 -2.25 -21.04
C ARG A 140 21.08 -3.03 -19.87
N LYS A 141 21.52 -2.73 -18.63
CA LYS A 141 21.00 -3.35 -17.40
C LYS A 141 19.49 -3.13 -17.25
N ILE A 142 19.03 -1.88 -17.44
CA ILE A 142 17.62 -1.52 -17.36
C ILE A 142 16.80 -2.25 -18.43
N THR A 143 17.27 -2.28 -19.68
CA THR A 143 16.56 -2.98 -20.76
C THR A 143 16.33 -4.44 -20.41
N LEU A 144 17.40 -5.15 -19.99
CA LEU A 144 17.30 -6.55 -19.62
C LEU A 144 16.33 -6.75 -18.44
N ALA A 145 16.39 -5.90 -17.42
CA ALA A 145 15.49 -5.98 -16.27
C ALA A 145 14.01 -5.80 -16.65
N ILE A 146 13.68 -4.86 -17.53
CA ILE A 146 12.28 -4.68 -17.96
C ILE A 146 11.83 -5.83 -18.88
N GLU A 147 12.70 -6.41 -19.70
CA GLU A 147 12.39 -7.64 -20.45
C GLU A 147 12.15 -8.84 -19.51
N LEU A 148 12.88 -8.94 -18.40
CA LEU A 148 12.60 -9.95 -17.36
C LEU A 148 11.24 -9.72 -16.70
N LEU A 149 10.87 -8.46 -16.42
CA LEU A 149 9.52 -8.15 -15.94
C LEU A 149 8.46 -8.50 -16.97
N GLN A 150 8.71 -8.25 -18.26
CA GLN A 150 7.80 -8.65 -19.34
C GLN A 150 7.51 -10.16 -19.30
N CYS A 151 8.55 -10.99 -19.11
CA CYS A 151 8.43 -12.43 -18.88
C CYS A 151 7.64 -12.76 -17.61
N LEU A 152 7.94 -12.08 -16.50
CA LEU A 152 7.29 -12.33 -15.21
C LEU A 152 5.79 -12.06 -15.28
N TYR A 153 5.38 -10.90 -15.80
CA TYR A 153 3.96 -10.57 -15.96
C TYR A 153 3.23 -11.62 -16.81
N ALA A 154 3.86 -12.09 -17.89
CA ALA A 154 3.31 -13.14 -18.75
C ALA A 154 3.11 -14.46 -18.02
N GLU A 155 4.12 -14.94 -17.29
CA GLU A 155 4.03 -16.19 -16.53
C GLU A 155 2.98 -16.08 -15.42
N LYS A 156 2.95 -14.96 -14.68
CA LYS A 156 1.99 -14.78 -13.58
C LYS A 156 0.55 -14.64 -14.07
N LEU A 157 0.30 -14.09 -15.26
CA LEU A 157 -1.04 -14.12 -15.87
C LEU A 157 -1.41 -15.48 -16.45
N HIS A 158 -0.43 -16.23 -16.96
CA HIS A 158 -0.65 -17.60 -17.42
C HIS A 158 -1.01 -18.55 -16.27
N GLU A 159 -0.34 -18.42 -15.12
CA GLU A 159 -0.65 -19.16 -13.88
C GLU A 159 -2.09 -18.89 -13.38
N HIS A 160 -2.68 -17.74 -13.70
CA HIS A 160 -4.09 -17.41 -13.44
C HIS A 160 -5.07 -17.96 -14.49
N GLY A 161 -4.58 -18.62 -15.54
CA GLY A 161 -5.38 -19.12 -16.65
C GLY A 161 -5.76 -18.05 -17.69
N TYR A 162 -5.13 -16.87 -17.68
CA TYR A 162 -5.43 -15.78 -18.63
C TYR A 162 -4.54 -15.79 -19.88
N GLY A 163 -3.69 -16.82 -20.02
CA GLY A 163 -2.67 -16.88 -21.06
C GLY A 163 -1.47 -15.97 -20.75
N ARG A 164 -0.42 -16.10 -21.57
CA ARG A 164 0.84 -15.34 -21.44
C ARG A 164 0.70 -13.92 -21.99
N LYS A 165 -0.11 -13.10 -21.31
CA LYS A 165 -0.34 -11.70 -21.67
C LYS A 165 0.65 -10.82 -20.93
N THR A 166 1.20 -9.82 -21.60
CA THR A 166 2.18 -8.90 -21.00
C THR A 166 2.21 -7.57 -21.75
N PHE A 167 2.87 -6.56 -21.19
CA PHE A 167 3.06 -5.28 -21.85
C PHE A 167 4.07 -5.40 -22.99
N THR A 168 4.10 -4.41 -23.89
CA THR A 168 5.03 -4.38 -25.04
C THR A 168 6.05 -3.25 -24.88
N LEU A 169 7.33 -3.55 -25.10
CA LEU A 169 8.38 -2.53 -25.16
C LEU A 169 8.41 -1.87 -26.55
N GLU A 170 8.40 -0.54 -26.59
CA GLU A 170 8.59 0.20 -27.84
C GLU A 170 10.05 0.21 -28.27
N SER A 171 10.97 0.34 -27.31
CA SER A 171 12.40 0.32 -27.55
C SER A 171 13.18 -0.10 -26.30
N CYS A 172 14.46 -0.44 -26.49
CA CYS A 172 15.43 -0.52 -25.40
C CYS A 172 15.52 0.80 -24.64
N CYS A 173 16.09 0.75 -23.43
CA CYS A 173 16.30 1.93 -22.60
C CYS A 173 17.21 2.94 -23.31
N LYS A 174 16.86 4.23 -23.20
CA LYS A 174 17.62 5.33 -23.80
C LYS A 174 17.91 6.42 -22.77
N PRO A 175 19.05 7.11 -22.87
CA PRO A 175 19.29 8.32 -22.10
C PRO A 175 18.23 9.39 -22.40
N PHE A 176 17.79 10.07 -21.36
CA PHE A 176 16.92 11.24 -21.40
C PHE A 176 17.60 12.37 -20.64
N HIS A 177 18.01 13.42 -21.35
CA HIS A 177 18.68 14.56 -20.73
C HIS A 177 17.64 15.55 -20.23
N SER A 178 17.62 15.76 -18.92
CA SER A 178 16.69 16.66 -18.25
C SER A 178 17.29 18.07 -18.11
N ALA A 179 16.42 19.08 -18.14
CA ALA A 179 16.78 20.46 -17.80
C ALA A 179 16.95 20.69 -16.28
N LEU A 180 16.55 19.73 -15.43
CA LEU A 180 16.73 19.82 -13.98
C LEU A 180 18.22 19.77 -13.63
N GLU A 181 18.71 20.79 -12.93
CA GLU A 181 20.09 20.81 -12.41
C GLU A 181 20.31 19.69 -11.39
N TRP A 182 21.46 19.02 -11.46
CA TRP A 182 21.81 17.92 -10.57
C TRP A 182 21.74 18.31 -9.09
N ASP A 183 22.34 19.44 -8.71
CA ASP A 183 22.35 19.92 -7.32
C ASP A 183 20.96 20.14 -6.76
N ARG A 184 19.99 20.49 -7.61
CA ARG A 184 18.59 20.64 -7.19
C ARG A 184 17.92 19.29 -7.02
N SER A 185 18.25 18.31 -7.87
CA SER A 185 17.66 16.97 -7.78
C SER A 185 17.99 16.24 -6.48
N THR A 186 19.13 16.54 -5.85
CA THR A 186 19.57 15.87 -4.60
C THR A 186 18.78 16.33 -3.37
N THR A 187 18.17 17.52 -3.41
CA THR A 187 17.40 18.10 -2.29
C THR A 187 15.90 17.89 -2.41
N MET A 188 15.42 17.36 -3.54
CA MET A 188 13.99 17.17 -3.79
C MET A 188 13.47 15.88 -3.18
N THR A 189 12.22 15.91 -2.71
CA THR A 189 11.49 14.72 -2.30
C THR A 189 11.15 13.84 -3.51
N GLU A 190 10.84 12.57 -3.27
CA GLU A 190 10.46 11.64 -4.34
C GLU A 190 9.26 12.14 -5.15
N ALA A 191 8.25 12.73 -4.47
CA ALA A 191 7.05 13.26 -5.11
C ALA A 191 7.34 14.49 -5.97
N GLU A 192 8.26 15.36 -5.54
CA GLU A 192 8.70 16.52 -6.32
C GLU A 192 9.49 16.08 -7.55
N LEU A 193 10.38 15.08 -7.42
CA LEU A 193 11.11 14.49 -8.55
C LEU A 193 10.13 13.88 -9.55
N TRP A 194 9.18 13.08 -9.07
CA TRP A 194 8.15 12.48 -9.92
C TRP A 194 7.34 13.55 -10.68
N HIS A 195 6.87 14.60 -9.99
CA HIS A 195 6.10 15.67 -10.61
C HIS A 195 6.92 16.45 -11.65
N GLN A 196 8.20 16.74 -11.35
CA GLN A 196 9.12 17.42 -12.25
C GLN A 196 9.31 16.63 -13.55
N PHE A 197 9.65 15.34 -13.47
CA PHE A 197 9.91 14.53 -14.66
C PHE A 197 8.63 14.17 -15.42
N ALA A 198 7.51 13.96 -14.73
CA ALA A 198 6.21 13.83 -15.40
C ALA A 198 5.88 15.07 -16.23
N THR A 199 6.08 16.26 -15.66
CA THR A 199 5.86 17.54 -16.35
C THR A 199 6.79 17.68 -17.54
N GLU A 200 8.07 17.36 -17.39
CA GLU A 200 9.06 17.45 -18.46
C GLU A 200 8.77 16.47 -19.61
N LEU A 201 8.34 15.24 -19.30
CA LEU A 201 7.94 14.26 -20.32
C LEU A 201 6.74 14.75 -21.12
N VAL A 202 5.72 15.31 -20.46
CA VAL A 202 4.55 15.92 -21.12
C VAL A 202 4.97 17.08 -22.02
N GLN A 203 5.84 17.97 -21.53
CA GLN A 203 6.31 19.13 -22.28
C GLN A 203 7.19 18.76 -23.47
N SER A 204 7.96 17.66 -23.38
CA SER A 204 8.83 17.20 -24.45
C SER A 204 8.08 16.81 -25.73
N LYS A 205 6.80 16.43 -25.60
CA LYS A 205 5.96 15.89 -26.69
C LYS A 205 6.60 14.74 -27.48
N ARG A 206 7.62 14.08 -26.90
CA ARG A 206 8.36 12.98 -27.54
C ARG A 206 7.56 11.68 -27.56
N TYR A 207 6.63 11.53 -26.61
CA TYR A 207 5.81 10.33 -26.42
C TYR A 207 4.33 10.72 -26.35
N ASP A 208 3.48 9.89 -26.97
CA ASP A 208 2.03 9.95 -26.77
C ASP A 208 1.69 9.29 -25.43
N LEU A 209 1.67 10.08 -24.35
CA LEU A 209 1.47 9.58 -22.98
C LEU A 209 0.07 8.99 -22.72
N GLU A 210 -0.86 9.07 -23.68
CA GLU A 210 -2.12 8.31 -23.63
C GLU A 210 -1.93 6.84 -24.01
N ARG A 211 -0.87 6.52 -24.75
CA ARG A 211 -0.56 5.19 -25.29
C ARG A 211 0.79 4.63 -24.82
N VAL A 212 1.69 5.50 -24.40
CA VAL A 212 3.02 5.17 -23.93
C VAL A 212 3.08 5.36 -22.42
N LYS A 213 3.45 4.30 -21.69
CA LYS A 213 3.84 4.39 -20.27
C LYS A 213 5.36 4.43 -20.17
N VAL A 214 5.88 5.12 -19.17
CA VAL A 214 7.32 5.35 -19.00
C VAL A 214 7.81 4.73 -17.71
N VAL A 215 8.96 4.04 -17.78
CA VAL A 215 9.69 3.52 -16.62
C VAL A 215 11.05 4.19 -16.60
N ALA A 216 11.27 5.14 -15.69
CA ALA A 216 12.43 6.02 -15.70
C ALA A 216 13.35 5.80 -14.50
N PHE A 217 14.65 5.92 -14.72
CA PHE A 217 15.70 5.69 -13.73
C PHE A 217 16.63 6.89 -13.63
N LEU A 218 16.83 7.43 -12.43
CA LEU A 218 17.65 8.62 -12.17
C LEU A 218 19.12 8.27 -12.09
N SER A 219 19.94 8.85 -12.97
CA SER A 219 21.40 8.71 -12.90
C SER A 219 22.01 9.33 -11.64
N SER A 220 21.38 10.38 -11.10
CA SER A 220 21.91 11.19 -10.00
C SER A 220 21.67 10.61 -8.61
N THR A 221 21.16 9.39 -8.50
CA THR A 221 21.00 8.73 -7.19
C THR A 221 22.35 8.48 -6.56
N HIS A 222 22.54 8.99 -5.35
CA HIS A 222 23.79 8.87 -4.63
C HIS A 222 23.55 8.49 -3.17
N PHE A 223 24.22 7.45 -2.71
CA PHE A 223 24.24 7.01 -1.33
C PHE A 223 25.57 7.33 -0.67
N GLU A 224 25.53 8.06 0.44
CA GLU A 224 26.74 8.54 1.14
C GLU A 224 27.52 7.43 1.86
N GLY A 225 26.89 6.28 2.11
CA GLY A 225 27.48 5.22 2.93
C GLY A 225 27.12 5.31 4.41
N ILE A 226 27.11 4.15 5.07
CA ILE A 226 26.86 3.99 6.50
C ILE A 226 28.18 3.73 7.22
N THR A 227 28.57 4.68 8.07
CA THR A 227 29.75 4.58 8.96
C THR A 227 29.37 4.60 10.44
N ASP A 228 28.14 4.98 10.76
CA ASP A 228 27.58 5.09 12.11
C ASP A 228 27.04 3.74 12.65
N GLY A 229 27.01 2.70 11.80
CA GLY A 229 26.49 1.37 12.14
C GLY A 229 24.97 1.27 12.19
N ASP A 230 24.23 2.34 11.85
CA ASP A 230 22.77 2.34 11.77
C ASP A 230 22.33 1.93 10.37
N TYR A 231 21.97 0.66 10.21
CA TYR A 231 21.50 0.10 8.94
C TYR A 231 19.98 0.08 8.83
N SER A 232 19.29 0.93 9.59
CA SER A 232 17.85 1.10 9.43
C SER A 232 17.51 1.68 8.06
N TYR A 233 16.36 1.29 7.51
CA TYR A 233 15.85 1.87 6.26
C TYR A 233 15.71 3.39 6.33
N GLU A 234 15.37 3.95 7.49
CA GLU A 234 15.30 5.40 7.71
C GLU A 234 16.67 6.07 7.52
N ASN A 235 17.75 5.49 8.07
CA ASN A 235 19.11 6.01 7.88
C ASN A 235 19.56 5.85 6.43
N ILE A 236 19.30 4.68 5.83
CA ILE A 236 19.61 4.41 4.42
C ILE A 236 18.95 5.48 3.53
N ARG A 237 17.65 5.74 3.70
CA ARG A 237 16.92 6.74 2.92
C ARG A 237 17.42 8.16 3.18
N ARG A 238 17.70 8.53 4.44
CA ARG A 238 18.26 9.85 4.78
C ARG A 238 19.61 10.10 4.11
N LYS A 239 20.42 9.05 3.95
CA LYS A 239 21.75 9.08 3.32
C LYS A 239 21.71 8.84 1.80
N THR A 240 20.52 8.71 1.21
CA THR A 240 20.34 8.54 -0.23
C THR A 240 19.69 9.78 -0.82
N THR A 241 20.39 10.46 -1.71
CA THR A 241 19.89 11.64 -2.43
C THR A 241 19.54 11.29 -3.88
N GLY A 242 18.70 12.10 -4.53
CA GLY A 242 18.32 11.87 -5.93
C GLY A 242 17.64 10.52 -6.17
N HIS A 243 16.91 10.01 -5.18
CA HIS A 243 16.23 8.71 -5.21
C HIS A 243 14.71 8.91 -5.32
N ALA A 244 14.05 7.95 -5.98
CA ALA A 244 12.60 7.83 -6.00
C ALA A 244 12.23 6.34 -6.08
N ALA A 245 11.02 5.98 -5.63
CA ALA A 245 10.36 4.73 -5.98
C ALA A 245 8.86 4.99 -6.01
N LEU A 246 8.37 5.58 -7.11
CA LEU A 246 6.99 6.04 -7.23
C LEU A 246 6.39 5.71 -8.60
N GLY A 247 5.22 5.09 -8.59
CA GLY A 247 4.43 4.73 -9.76
C GLY A 247 3.03 5.31 -9.73
N GLY A 248 2.58 5.80 -10.88
CA GLY A 248 1.22 6.30 -11.07
C GLY A 248 1.10 7.08 -12.36
N GLY A 249 -0.11 7.39 -12.83
CA GLY A 249 -0.32 8.34 -13.93
C GLY A 249 0.43 8.05 -15.25
N GLY A 250 0.92 6.83 -15.47
CA GLY A 250 1.73 6.44 -16.63
C GLY A 250 3.25 6.57 -16.48
N LEU A 251 3.77 7.02 -15.32
CA LEU A 251 5.20 7.09 -15.02
C LEU A 251 5.54 6.28 -13.75
N ALA A 252 6.48 5.34 -13.87
CA ALA A 252 7.19 4.76 -12.74
C ALA A 252 8.61 5.35 -12.70
N LEU A 253 8.99 5.96 -11.58
CA LEU A 253 10.27 6.64 -11.40
C LEU A 253 11.08 5.98 -10.29
N PHE A 254 12.35 5.68 -10.59
CA PHE A 254 13.28 4.99 -9.70
C PHE A 254 14.61 5.69 -9.55
N GLY A 255 15.22 5.57 -8.38
CA GLY A 255 16.65 5.79 -8.23
C GLY A 255 17.49 4.60 -8.72
N THR A 256 18.77 4.82 -8.96
CA THR A 256 19.71 3.82 -9.49
C THR A 256 20.69 3.28 -8.45
N GLY A 257 20.44 3.52 -7.16
CA GLY A 257 21.38 3.20 -6.08
C GLY A 257 21.81 1.73 -6.00
N CYS A 258 20.97 0.78 -6.46
CA CYS A 258 21.31 -0.64 -6.51
C CYS A 258 21.58 -1.18 -7.93
N LEU A 259 21.70 -0.32 -8.94
CA LEU A 259 21.93 -0.75 -10.33
C LEU A 259 23.28 -1.48 -10.52
N TYR A 260 24.22 -1.29 -9.59
CA TYR A 260 25.48 -2.04 -9.55
C TYR A 260 25.29 -3.56 -9.44
N THR A 261 24.18 -4.04 -8.84
CA THR A 261 23.90 -5.49 -8.69
C THR A 261 23.20 -6.11 -9.90
N TRP A 262 22.62 -5.29 -10.79
CA TRP A 262 21.81 -5.79 -11.90
C TRP A 262 22.69 -6.41 -12.99
N PRO A 263 22.29 -7.55 -13.58
CA PRO A 263 23.04 -8.17 -14.67
C PRO A 263 22.97 -7.30 -15.94
N SER A 264 24.05 -7.30 -16.73
CA SER A 264 24.12 -6.60 -18.03
C SER A 264 23.93 -7.53 -19.23
N SER A 265 23.86 -8.84 -19.01
CA SER A 265 23.61 -9.85 -20.04
C SER A 265 22.66 -10.94 -19.52
N LEU A 266 21.98 -11.63 -20.44
CA LEU A 266 20.98 -12.65 -20.12
C LEU A 266 21.59 -13.80 -19.31
N GLU A 267 22.77 -14.27 -19.69
CA GLU A 267 23.49 -15.42 -19.14
C GLU A 267 23.86 -15.22 -17.66
N ALA A 268 24.02 -13.97 -17.24
CA ALA A 268 24.36 -13.62 -15.87
C ALA A 268 23.15 -13.54 -14.93
N VAL A 269 21.90 -13.63 -15.42
CA VAL A 269 20.70 -13.32 -14.63
C VAL A 269 20.52 -14.24 -13.42
N CYS A 270 20.55 -15.56 -13.61
CA CYS A 270 20.36 -16.52 -12.50
C CYS A 270 21.54 -16.48 -11.52
N ALA A 271 22.76 -16.23 -12.01
CA ALA A 271 23.93 -16.04 -11.16
C ALA A 271 23.83 -14.74 -10.35
N ALA A 272 23.30 -13.67 -10.92
CA ALA A 272 23.07 -12.41 -10.23
C ALA A 272 22.05 -12.58 -9.09
N PHE A 273 20.91 -13.24 -9.35
CA PHE A 273 19.91 -13.52 -8.32
C PHE A 273 20.44 -14.39 -7.17
N THR A 274 21.28 -15.38 -7.46
CA THR A 274 21.84 -16.28 -6.44
C THR A 274 23.11 -15.75 -5.78
N SER A 275 23.63 -14.58 -6.20
CA SER A 275 24.87 -14.02 -5.69
C SER A 275 24.81 -13.76 -4.17
N GLN A 276 25.67 -14.47 -3.44
CA GLN A 276 25.89 -14.28 -2.00
C GLN A 276 26.95 -13.21 -1.69
N GLN A 277 27.42 -12.47 -2.71
CA GLN A 277 28.39 -11.40 -2.50
C GLN A 277 27.82 -10.35 -1.54
N PRO A 278 28.51 -10.03 -0.44
CA PRO A 278 28.04 -9.06 0.53
C PRO A 278 28.06 -7.64 -0.04
N VAL A 279 27.09 -6.82 0.34
CA VAL A 279 27.08 -5.38 0.02
C VAL A 279 27.97 -4.63 0.99
N ASP A 280 28.95 -3.90 0.47
CA ASP A 280 29.74 -2.95 1.26
C ASP A 280 28.92 -1.68 1.52
N CYS A 281 28.17 -1.72 2.63
CA CYS A 281 27.27 -0.64 3.03
C CYS A 281 27.99 0.67 3.40
N ALA A 282 29.32 0.67 3.48
CA ALA A 282 30.09 1.89 3.70
C ALA A 282 30.16 2.77 2.44
N ILE A 283 29.87 2.22 1.26
CA ILE A 283 29.97 2.93 -0.03
C ILE A 283 28.83 2.63 -1.00
N LEU A 284 28.10 1.52 -0.80
CA LEU A 284 27.06 1.05 -1.71
C LEU A 284 25.71 0.92 -0.99
N LEU A 285 24.65 1.29 -1.70
CA LEU A 285 23.28 1.19 -1.18
C LEU A 285 22.87 -0.28 -1.05
N ASP A 286 22.42 -0.67 0.15
CA ASP A 286 21.76 -1.95 0.39
C ASP A 286 20.23 -1.77 0.46
N ASP A 287 19.53 -2.11 -0.62
CA ASP A 287 18.08 -2.21 -0.66
C ASP A 287 17.67 -3.68 -0.89
N SER A 288 18.27 -4.59 -0.12
CA SER A 288 18.04 -6.05 -0.22
C SER A 288 17.02 -6.59 0.78
N ASN A 289 16.28 -5.72 1.47
CA ASN A 289 15.42 -6.10 2.59
C ASN A 289 16.20 -6.87 3.69
N TYR A 290 17.35 -6.33 4.08
CA TYR A 290 18.25 -6.85 5.12
C TYR A 290 18.92 -8.20 4.81
N ARG A 291 18.92 -8.63 3.55
CA ARG A 291 19.70 -9.81 3.10
C ARG A 291 21.19 -9.49 2.97
N ARG A 292 21.56 -8.21 2.76
CA ARG A 292 22.93 -7.70 2.56
C ARG A 292 23.72 -8.40 1.47
N THR A 293 23.04 -8.93 0.46
CA THR A 293 23.68 -9.60 -0.68
C THR A 293 23.34 -8.91 -1.99
N TYR A 294 24.21 -9.04 -2.98
CA TYR A 294 23.98 -8.53 -4.32
C TYR A 294 22.72 -9.15 -4.93
N GLY A 295 22.53 -10.46 -4.77
CA GLY A 295 21.32 -11.15 -5.24
C GLY A 295 20.05 -10.66 -4.53
N GLY A 296 20.12 -10.41 -3.22
CA GLY A 296 19.00 -9.83 -2.47
C GLY A 296 18.66 -8.41 -2.93
N CYS A 297 19.67 -7.56 -3.17
CA CYS A 297 19.48 -6.21 -3.71
C CYS A 297 18.83 -6.27 -5.09
N PHE A 298 19.33 -7.11 -6.00
CA PHE A 298 18.75 -7.26 -7.33
C PHE A 298 17.30 -7.74 -7.26
N ALA A 299 17.00 -8.72 -6.42
CA ALA A 299 15.64 -9.25 -6.24
C ALA A 299 14.65 -8.21 -5.72
N THR A 300 14.97 -7.53 -4.60
CA THR A 300 14.08 -6.50 -4.01
C THR A 300 13.89 -5.33 -4.96
N THR A 301 14.96 -4.83 -5.59
CA THR A 301 14.86 -3.64 -6.44
C THR A 301 14.13 -3.92 -7.76
N LEU A 302 14.30 -5.10 -8.35
CA LEU A 302 13.47 -5.55 -9.47
C LEU A 302 12.00 -5.76 -9.05
N GLY A 303 11.78 -6.25 -7.83
CA GLY A 303 10.48 -6.34 -7.16
C GLY A 303 9.77 -5.00 -7.04
N SER A 304 10.46 -3.99 -6.52
CA SER A 304 9.96 -2.62 -6.43
C SER A 304 9.63 -2.07 -7.83
N VAL A 305 10.45 -2.36 -8.84
CA VAL A 305 10.15 -1.95 -10.22
C VAL A 305 8.86 -2.57 -10.74
N CYS A 306 8.66 -3.86 -10.49
CA CYS A 306 7.42 -4.56 -10.81
C CYS A 306 6.21 -3.93 -10.09
N HIS A 307 6.36 -3.58 -8.81
CA HIS A 307 5.30 -2.98 -8.00
C HIS A 307 4.84 -1.62 -8.55
N GLU A 308 5.75 -0.67 -8.76
CA GLU A 308 5.38 0.66 -9.24
C GLU A 308 4.90 0.62 -10.70
N MET A 309 5.46 -0.28 -11.52
CA MET A 309 4.89 -0.55 -12.85
C MET A 309 3.44 -1.03 -12.74
N GLY A 310 3.12 -1.86 -11.74
CA GLY A 310 1.75 -2.22 -11.40
C GLY A 310 0.84 -1.00 -11.20
N HIS A 311 1.28 0.00 -10.45
CA HIS A 311 0.53 1.27 -10.32
C HIS A 311 0.39 2.02 -11.65
N THR A 312 1.40 1.99 -12.53
CA THR A 312 1.24 2.56 -13.88
C THR A 312 0.20 1.81 -14.71
N PHE A 313 -0.01 0.53 -14.46
CA PHE A 313 -1.08 -0.30 -15.03
C PHE A 313 -2.38 -0.28 -14.20
N ASP A 314 -2.56 0.77 -13.41
CA ASP A 314 -3.77 1.04 -12.64
C ASP A 314 -4.10 0.00 -11.57
N LEU A 315 -3.10 -0.74 -11.08
CA LEU A 315 -3.26 -1.61 -9.92
C LEU A 315 -3.22 -0.80 -8.62
N GLY A 316 -4.15 -1.10 -7.70
CA GLY A 316 -4.09 -0.60 -6.32
C GLY A 316 -3.29 -1.52 -5.42
N HIS A 317 -2.94 -1.04 -4.22
CA HIS A 317 -2.33 -1.90 -3.20
C HIS A 317 -3.30 -3.00 -2.74
N THR A 318 -2.76 -4.16 -2.41
CA THR A 318 -3.50 -5.28 -1.85
C THR A 318 -3.01 -5.62 -0.44
N PRO A 319 -3.87 -6.10 0.46
CA PRO A 319 -3.51 -6.40 1.85
C PRO A 319 -2.81 -7.76 2.02
N ASP A 320 -2.54 -8.48 0.93
CA ASP A 320 -1.94 -9.81 0.92
C ASP A 320 -0.46 -9.76 0.51
N SER A 321 0.20 -10.92 0.52
CA SER A 321 1.59 -11.05 0.08
C SER A 321 1.73 -11.21 -1.43
N SER A 322 0.90 -10.50 -2.19
CA SER A 322 1.05 -10.39 -3.64
C SER A 322 2.12 -9.35 -3.99
N ILE A 323 2.48 -9.25 -5.28
CA ILE A 323 3.37 -8.21 -5.80
C ILE A 323 2.86 -6.80 -5.44
N MET A 324 1.54 -6.58 -5.41
CA MET A 324 0.93 -5.28 -5.05
C MET A 324 0.72 -5.10 -3.53
N GLY A 325 1.19 -6.05 -2.72
CA GLY A 325 1.30 -5.94 -1.27
C GLY A 325 2.77 -6.04 -0.84
N ASP A 326 3.09 -6.96 0.09
CA ASP A 326 4.46 -7.12 0.62
C ASP A 326 5.28 -8.25 -0.04
N GLY A 327 4.76 -8.89 -1.08
CA GLY A 327 5.35 -10.08 -1.69
C GLY A 327 6.43 -9.86 -2.75
N PHE A 328 6.75 -8.61 -3.10
CA PHE A 328 7.66 -8.30 -4.23
C PHE A 328 9.15 -8.54 -3.92
N ASP A 329 9.54 -8.66 -2.65
CA ASP A 329 10.94 -8.87 -2.24
C ASP A 329 11.54 -10.21 -2.71
N ALA A 330 10.68 -11.22 -2.90
CA ALA A 330 11.08 -12.59 -3.22
C ALA A 330 10.93 -12.92 -4.72
N LEU A 331 10.98 -11.89 -5.56
CA LEU A 331 10.75 -11.98 -7.00
C LEU A 331 11.74 -12.93 -7.71
N ASP A 332 12.94 -13.09 -7.15
CA ASP A 332 13.95 -14.05 -7.58
C ASP A 332 13.44 -15.50 -7.63
N ASN A 333 12.51 -15.89 -6.75
CA ASN A 333 11.93 -17.25 -6.74
C ASN A 333 11.30 -17.63 -8.09
N VAL A 334 10.83 -16.66 -8.87
CA VAL A 334 10.29 -16.89 -10.23
C VAL A 334 11.37 -17.32 -11.20
N PHE A 335 12.61 -16.85 -11.03
CA PHE A 335 13.70 -17.11 -11.97
C PHE A 335 14.65 -18.19 -11.49
N VAL A 336 14.85 -18.33 -10.18
CA VAL A 336 15.81 -19.30 -9.61
C VAL A 336 15.17 -20.43 -8.80
N GLY A 337 13.87 -20.32 -8.50
CA GLY A 337 13.13 -21.31 -7.73
C GLY A 337 13.09 -21.00 -6.24
N TYR A 338 12.14 -21.62 -5.53
CA TYR A 338 11.96 -21.43 -4.11
C TYR A 338 12.99 -22.24 -3.32
N HIS A 339 13.85 -21.57 -2.56
CA HIS A 339 14.92 -22.20 -1.76
C HIS A 339 14.50 -22.62 -0.33
N GLY A 340 13.23 -22.94 -0.10
CA GLY A 340 12.80 -23.42 1.23
C GLY A 340 13.09 -22.44 2.37
N ALA A 341 13.26 -22.96 3.58
CA ALA A 341 13.73 -22.20 4.75
C ALA A 341 15.21 -21.76 4.68
N ASN A 342 15.87 -21.99 3.54
CA ASN A 342 17.30 -21.75 3.28
C ASN A 342 17.55 -20.63 2.25
N GLY A 343 16.50 -19.92 1.78
CA GLY A 343 16.69 -18.64 1.09
C GLY A 343 17.51 -17.66 1.95
N PRO A 344 18.18 -16.66 1.36
CA PRO A 344 19.06 -15.75 2.10
C PRO A 344 18.32 -15.18 3.32
N LYS A 345 18.68 -15.70 4.49
CA LYS A 345 18.09 -15.29 5.77
C LYS A 345 18.50 -13.85 6.00
N ARG A 346 17.60 -13.03 6.52
CA ARG A 346 17.96 -11.68 6.99
C ARG A 346 19.18 -11.81 7.91
N ILE A 347 20.31 -11.26 7.49
CA ILE A 347 21.61 -11.49 8.14
C ILE A 347 21.68 -10.69 9.45
N ILE A 348 20.89 -9.63 9.56
CA ILE A 348 20.71 -8.87 10.79
C ILE A 348 19.53 -9.46 11.57
N HIS A 349 19.78 -9.88 12.81
CA HIS A 349 18.72 -10.02 13.81
C HIS A 349 18.13 -8.63 14.08
N THR A 350 17.03 -8.31 13.41
CA THR A 350 16.22 -7.17 13.83
C THR A 350 15.62 -7.49 15.20
N LYS A 351 15.33 -6.46 16.01
CA LYS A 351 14.31 -6.59 17.07
C LYS A 351 13.10 -7.35 16.51
N PRO A 352 12.37 -8.15 17.31
CA PRO A 352 11.15 -8.78 16.84
C PRO A 352 10.32 -7.70 16.14
N PRO A 353 9.80 -7.96 14.92
CA PRO A 353 9.04 -6.95 14.21
C PRO A 353 7.95 -6.47 15.16
N GLY A 354 7.92 -5.15 15.42
CA GLY A 354 6.71 -4.53 15.95
C GLY A 354 5.53 -4.94 15.07
N LEU A 355 4.32 -4.95 15.63
CA LEU A 355 3.08 -5.44 15.01
C LEU A 355 2.78 -4.94 13.58
N ALA A 356 3.54 -3.98 13.04
CA ALA A 356 3.55 -3.58 11.65
C ALA A 356 4.03 -4.67 10.64
N GLY A 357 4.86 -5.65 11.06
CA GLY A 357 5.34 -6.74 10.19
C GLY A 357 4.60 -8.07 10.36
N LYS A 358 3.63 -8.13 11.29
CA LYS A 358 2.77 -9.28 11.59
C LYS A 358 1.39 -8.80 12.05
N LEU A 359 0.76 -7.90 11.30
CA LEU A 359 -0.70 -7.80 11.34
C LEU A 359 -1.25 -8.60 10.16
N THR A 360 -1.14 -9.93 10.27
CA THR A 360 -2.22 -10.75 9.73
C THR A 360 -3.49 -10.21 10.37
N GLN A 361 -4.29 -9.51 9.58
CA GLN A 361 -5.75 -9.59 9.72
C GLN A 361 -6.07 -11.05 10.08
N LEU A 362 -6.99 -11.27 11.01
CA LEU A 362 -7.59 -12.59 11.20
C LEU A 362 -8.07 -13.06 9.82
N LYS A 363 -7.22 -13.83 9.15
CA LYS A 363 -7.47 -14.38 7.83
C LYS A 363 -8.62 -15.33 8.04
N ARG A 364 -9.64 -15.23 7.18
CA ARG A 364 -10.67 -16.25 7.15
C ARG A 364 -9.94 -17.59 6.91
N PRO A 365 -10.35 -18.70 7.57
CA PRO A 365 -9.64 -19.97 7.48
C PRO A 365 -9.31 -20.44 6.04
N GLY A 366 -10.08 -20.00 5.03
CA GLY A 366 -9.84 -20.30 3.62
C GLY A 366 -8.70 -19.53 2.94
N ASP A 367 -8.41 -18.29 3.32
CA ASP A 367 -7.41 -17.45 2.62
C ASP A 367 -5.97 -17.85 2.96
N VAL A 368 -5.74 -18.34 4.18
CA VAL A 368 -4.46 -18.94 4.61
C VAL A 368 -4.17 -20.21 3.82
N LEU A 369 -5.19 -21.04 3.64
CA LEU A 369 -5.08 -22.31 2.94
C LEU A 369 -4.80 -22.06 1.46
N ARG A 370 -5.50 -21.11 0.83
CA ARG A 370 -5.29 -20.72 -0.57
C ARG A 370 -3.89 -20.16 -0.81
N GLN A 371 -3.40 -19.24 0.04
CA GLN A 371 -2.02 -18.74 -0.06
C GLN A 371 -0.96 -19.84 0.14
N ARG A 372 -1.20 -20.80 1.05
CA ARG A 372 -0.31 -21.96 1.22
C ARG A 372 -0.36 -22.94 0.05
N LEU A 373 -1.49 -23.06 -0.63
CA LEU A 373 -1.66 -23.88 -1.84
C LEU A 373 -1.01 -23.20 -3.05
N ASP A 374 -1.23 -21.90 -3.23
CA ASP A 374 -0.65 -21.09 -4.31
C ASP A 374 0.89 -20.97 -4.15
N ALA A 375 1.40 -20.80 -2.91
CA ALA A 375 2.83 -20.83 -2.64
C ALA A 375 3.47 -22.20 -2.86
N LYS A 376 2.70 -23.30 -2.71
CA LYS A 376 3.17 -24.65 -3.05
C LYS A 376 3.17 -24.94 -4.55
N GLN A 377 2.32 -24.28 -5.34
CA GLN A 377 2.20 -24.51 -6.78
C GLN A 377 3.04 -23.56 -7.65
N ASN A 378 3.24 -22.28 -7.26
CA ASN A 378 3.73 -21.23 -8.16
C ASN A 378 4.79 -20.28 -7.55
N ASP A 379 5.88 -20.83 -7.01
CA ASP A 379 7.08 -20.06 -6.61
C ASP A 379 6.91 -19.07 -5.43
N GLY A 380 5.69 -18.94 -4.89
CA GLY A 380 5.35 -17.99 -3.84
C GLY A 380 5.14 -16.54 -4.30
N VAL A 381 5.37 -16.22 -5.58
CA VAL A 381 5.23 -14.88 -6.15
C VAL A 381 4.02 -14.83 -7.08
N PHE A 382 3.08 -13.93 -6.81
CA PHE A 382 1.82 -13.83 -7.55
C PHE A 382 1.28 -12.41 -7.58
N PHE A 383 0.45 -12.10 -8.58
CA PHE A 383 -0.50 -10.99 -8.51
C PHE A 383 -1.77 -11.45 -7.81
N ALA A 384 -2.35 -10.64 -6.92
CA ALA A 384 -3.65 -10.98 -6.35
C ALA A 384 -4.68 -11.21 -7.48
N PRO A 385 -5.68 -12.09 -7.31
CA PRO A 385 -6.64 -12.42 -8.38
C PRO A 385 -7.33 -11.19 -9.01
N VAL A 386 -7.63 -10.17 -8.21
CA VAL A 386 -8.20 -8.88 -8.64
C VAL A 386 -7.22 -8.06 -9.49
N SER A 387 -5.95 -8.04 -9.11
CA SER A 387 -4.87 -7.40 -9.87
C SER A 387 -4.66 -8.11 -11.20
N ALA A 388 -4.58 -9.44 -11.21
CA ALA A 388 -4.45 -10.26 -12.41
C ALA A 388 -5.65 -10.05 -13.36
N LEU A 389 -6.87 -9.96 -12.82
CA LEU A 389 -8.09 -9.67 -13.59
C LEU A 389 -8.05 -8.28 -14.21
N THR A 390 -7.55 -7.27 -13.49
CA THR A 390 -7.36 -5.92 -14.05
C THR A 390 -6.37 -5.95 -15.21
N LEU A 391 -5.20 -6.56 -15.03
CA LEU A 391 -4.19 -6.68 -16.09
C LEU A 391 -4.71 -7.44 -17.31
N ARG A 392 -5.53 -8.49 -17.11
CA ARG A 392 -6.14 -9.26 -18.21
C ARG A 392 -6.89 -8.37 -19.20
N TYR A 393 -7.64 -7.38 -18.72
CA TYR A 393 -8.44 -6.47 -19.56
C TYR A 393 -7.71 -5.16 -19.88
N HIS A 394 -6.63 -4.84 -19.18
CA HIS A 394 -5.88 -3.60 -19.38
C HIS A 394 -5.31 -3.50 -20.82
N ARG A 395 -5.44 -2.33 -21.46
CA ARG A 395 -5.10 -2.14 -22.89
C ARG A 395 -3.65 -2.50 -23.23
N TRP A 396 -2.71 -2.24 -22.33
CA TRP A 396 -1.29 -2.56 -22.53
C TRP A 396 -0.99 -4.06 -22.59
N PHE A 397 -1.90 -4.92 -22.15
CA PHE A 397 -1.75 -6.38 -22.13
C PHE A 397 -2.54 -7.06 -23.27
N ASN A 398 -3.12 -6.27 -24.18
CA ASN A 398 -4.05 -6.74 -25.21
C ASN A 398 -3.61 -6.25 -26.60
N HIS A 399 -3.08 -7.14 -27.43
CA HIS A 399 -2.45 -6.79 -28.72
C HIS A 399 -3.43 -6.66 -29.90
N ALA A 400 -4.66 -7.19 -29.82
CA ALA A 400 -5.56 -7.27 -30.97
C ALA A 400 -6.56 -6.11 -31.12
N GLN A 401 -6.60 -5.15 -30.19
CA GLN A 401 -7.63 -4.10 -30.15
C GLN A 401 -7.16 -2.79 -30.80
N LYS A 402 -6.82 -2.84 -32.10
CA LYS A 402 -6.36 -1.65 -32.86
C LYS A 402 -7.42 -0.54 -33.01
N CYS A 403 -8.70 -0.88 -32.91
CA CYS A 403 -9.82 0.04 -33.10
C CYS A 403 -11.04 -0.41 -32.29
N LEU A 404 -10.99 -0.34 -30.95
CA LEU A 404 -12.25 -0.24 -30.22
C LEU A 404 -12.58 1.24 -30.05
N PRO A 405 -13.81 1.69 -30.38
CA PRO A 405 -14.23 3.02 -30.01
C PRO A 405 -14.00 3.18 -28.52
N SER A 406 -13.45 4.32 -28.10
CA SER A 406 -13.27 4.63 -26.68
C SER A 406 -14.66 4.73 -26.06
N GLY A 407 -15.18 3.60 -25.59
CA GLY A 407 -16.44 3.54 -24.89
C GLY A 407 -16.30 4.37 -23.61
N SER A 408 -17.18 5.35 -23.42
CA SER A 408 -17.20 6.11 -22.19
C SER A 408 -17.98 5.34 -21.14
N MET A 409 -17.33 5.01 -20.02
CA MET A 409 -18.07 4.68 -18.81
C MET A 409 -18.49 5.99 -18.13
N HIS A 410 -19.74 6.08 -17.72
CA HIS A 410 -20.26 7.22 -16.97
C HIS A 410 -20.61 6.78 -15.56
N PHE A 411 -20.22 7.59 -14.57
CA PHE A 411 -20.65 7.40 -13.19
C PHE A 411 -21.66 8.47 -12.80
N ASP A 412 -22.91 8.06 -12.60
CA ASP A 412 -23.93 8.90 -11.99
C ASP A 412 -23.74 8.87 -10.47
N SER A 413 -23.27 9.98 -9.89
CA SER A 413 -23.05 10.12 -8.45
C SER A 413 -24.34 10.10 -7.62
N VAL A 414 -25.48 10.47 -8.21
CA VAL A 414 -26.80 10.52 -7.54
C VAL A 414 -27.39 9.11 -7.47
N ALA A 415 -27.43 8.40 -8.60
CA ALA A 415 -27.86 7.00 -8.65
C ALA A 415 -26.82 6.05 -8.03
N ARG A 416 -25.55 6.49 -8.00
CA ARG A 416 -24.34 5.71 -7.67
C ARG A 416 -24.16 4.55 -8.62
N THR A 417 -24.37 4.83 -9.90
CA THR A 417 -24.44 3.81 -10.95
C THR A 417 -23.40 4.11 -12.00
N VAL A 418 -22.64 3.08 -12.36
CA VAL A 418 -21.72 3.07 -13.49
C VAL A 418 -22.43 2.45 -14.67
N THR A 419 -22.44 3.14 -15.80
CA THR A 419 -23.03 2.66 -17.06
C THR A 419 -21.97 2.63 -18.15
N CYS A 420 -21.88 1.53 -18.89
CA CYS A 420 -21.09 1.45 -20.11
C CYS A 420 -21.91 2.03 -21.27
N SER A 421 -21.43 3.13 -21.86
CA SER A 421 -22.10 3.78 -23.00
C SER A 421 -21.86 2.96 -24.26
N SER A 422 -22.92 2.43 -24.88
CA SER A 422 -23.02 1.89 -26.26
C SER A 422 -21.74 1.33 -26.89
N GLY A 423 -21.66 0.00 -27.02
CA GLY A 423 -20.56 -0.67 -27.73
C GLY A 423 -20.36 -2.15 -27.37
N GLY A 424 -21.35 -2.81 -26.76
CA GLY A 424 -21.25 -4.21 -26.33
C GLY A 424 -20.37 -4.46 -25.09
N ALA A 425 -19.55 -3.48 -24.68
CA ALA A 425 -18.68 -3.55 -23.50
C ALA A 425 -19.47 -3.83 -22.21
N LYS A 426 -18.92 -4.70 -21.36
CA LYS A 426 -19.48 -5.04 -20.06
C LYS A 426 -18.49 -4.71 -18.96
N ILE A 427 -19.00 -4.42 -17.77
CA ILE A 427 -18.17 -4.18 -16.59
C ILE A 427 -17.52 -5.50 -16.21
N ALA A 428 -16.18 -5.53 -16.16
CA ALA A 428 -15.42 -6.71 -15.78
C ALA A 428 -15.12 -6.70 -14.27
N LEU A 429 -14.82 -5.53 -13.72
CA LEU A 429 -14.45 -5.36 -12.32
C LEU A 429 -14.73 -3.93 -11.84
N ALA A 430 -15.13 -3.80 -10.57
CA ALA A 430 -15.24 -2.54 -9.85
C ALA A 430 -14.56 -2.66 -8.47
N GLU A 431 -13.85 -1.63 -8.04
CA GLU A 431 -13.10 -1.57 -6.79
C GLU A 431 -13.33 -0.25 -6.06
N LEU A 432 -13.35 -0.32 -4.73
CA LEU A 432 -13.20 0.85 -3.87
C LEU A 432 -11.79 0.88 -3.32
N ARG A 433 -11.09 1.96 -3.63
CA ARG A 433 -9.71 2.19 -3.21
C ARG A 433 -9.63 3.42 -2.33
N SER A 434 -8.71 3.41 -1.38
CA SER A 434 -8.25 4.60 -0.70
C SER A 434 -7.75 5.63 -1.72
N THR A 435 -8.17 6.88 -1.60
CA THR A 435 -7.79 7.96 -2.54
C THR A 435 -6.33 8.38 -2.37
N ASP A 436 -5.79 8.26 -1.16
CA ASP A 436 -4.45 8.69 -0.76
C ASP A 436 -3.36 7.69 -1.16
N ASN A 437 -3.60 6.39 -0.99
CA ASN A 437 -2.59 5.35 -1.19
C ASN A 437 -3.04 4.21 -2.12
N GLY A 438 -4.23 4.30 -2.73
CA GLY A 438 -4.72 3.28 -3.64
C GLY A 438 -5.05 1.92 -3.02
N MET A 439 -5.03 1.77 -1.68
CA MET A 439 -5.34 0.51 -0.99
C MET A 439 -6.76 0.04 -1.30
N MET A 440 -6.88 -1.19 -1.80
CA MET A 440 -8.17 -1.79 -2.11
C MET A 440 -8.92 -2.18 -0.83
N HIS A 441 -10.12 -1.63 -0.64
CA HIS A 441 -11.02 -1.94 0.48
C HIS A 441 -12.08 -2.97 0.11
N LYS A 442 -12.67 -2.85 -1.08
CA LYS A 442 -13.71 -3.74 -1.59
C LYS A 442 -13.57 -3.92 -3.09
N CYS A 443 -13.95 -5.10 -3.58
CA CYS A 443 -14.00 -5.40 -5.00
C CYS A 443 -15.29 -6.15 -5.36
N TRP A 444 -15.72 -5.98 -6.60
CA TRP A 444 -16.77 -6.74 -7.25
C TRP A 444 -16.21 -7.19 -8.61
N THR A 445 -16.24 -8.49 -8.84
CA THR A 445 -15.74 -9.10 -10.08
C THR A 445 -16.89 -9.75 -10.84
N PHE A 446 -16.86 -9.65 -12.16
CA PHE A 446 -17.90 -10.17 -13.05
C PHE A 446 -17.24 -11.13 -14.05
N PRO A 447 -17.09 -12.42 -13.70
CA PRO A 447 -16.38 -13.39 -14.53
C PRO A 447 -17.10 -13.68 -15.85
N GLU A 448 -16.32 -14.07 -16.85
CA GLU A 448 -16.79 -14.46 -18.17
C GLU A 448 -17.62 -15.76 -18.08
N GLY A 449 -18.77 -15.81 -18.76
CA GLY A 449 -19.72 -16.94 -18.69
C GLY A 449 -20.92 -16.72 -17.74
N GLN A 450 -20.89 -15.66 -16.93
CA GLN A 450 -22.09 -15.10 -16.27
C GLN A 450 -22.54 -13.84 -17.02
N THR A 451 -23.79 -13.39 -16.83
CA THR A 451 -24.31 -12.16 -17.42
C THR A 451 -23.57 -10.95 -16.85
N GLN A 452 -22.42 -10.60 -17.43
CA GLN A 452 -21.65 -9.41 -17.04
C GLN A 452 -22.54 -8.16 -17.23
N PRO A 453 -22.62 -7.29 -16.22
CA PRO A 453 -23.52 -6.16 -16.27
C PRO A 453 -23.00 -5.07 -17.20
N SER A 454 -23.91 -4.42 -17.91
CA SER A 454 -23.64 -3.11 -18.55
C SER A 454 -23.80 -1.95 -17.57
N VAL A 455 -24.38 -2.24 -16.40
CA VAL A 455 -24.75 -1.28 -15.37
C VAL A 455 -24.41 -1.84 -13.99
N PHE A 456 -23.58 -1.15 -13.23
CA PHE A 456 -23.24 -1.52 -11.85
C PHE A 456 -23.66 -0.42 -10.89
N THR A 457 -24.51 -0.75 -9.93
CA THR A 457 -24.88 0.19 -8.85
C THR A 457 -24.07 -0.10 -7.61
N LEU A 458 -23.32 0.90 -7.17
CA LEU A 458 -22.51 0.84 -5.97
C LEU A 458 -23.41 0.70 -4.74
N PRO A 459 -23.22 -0.34 -3.90
CA PRO A 459 -24.05 -0.55 -2.71
C PRO A 459 -24.03 0.65 -1.76
N LYS A 460 -25.09 0.81 -0.94
CA LYS A 460 -25.05 1.76 0.18
C LYS A 460 -24.01 1.28 1.18
N LEU A 461 -22.94 2.05 1.34
CA LEU A 461 -21.85 1.76 2.26
C LEU A 461 -21.73 2.93 3.24
N ALA A 462 -21.53 2.61 4.52
CA ALA A 462 -21.26 3.62 5.53
C ALA A 462 -19.85 4.21 5.30
N ASN A 463 -19.77 5.53 5.13
CA ASN A 463 -18.53 6.30 4.91
C ASN A 463 -17.85 6.06 3.55
N MET A 464 -18.21 6.87 2.55
CA MET A 464 -17.60 6.89 1.20
C MET A 464 -16.55 7.99 1.02
N GLN A 465 -16.27 8.77 2.07
CA GLN A 465 -15.26 9.83 2.03
C GLN A 465 -13.86 9.21 1.94
N HIS A 466 -13.01 9.83 1.14
CA HIS A 466 -11.65 9.41 0.78
C HIS A 466 -11.55 8.13 0.00
N LEU A 467 -12.64 7.69 -0.64
CA LEU A 467 -12.62 6.55 -1.54
C LEU A 467 -12.69 6.99 -3.00
N THR A 468 -11.93 6.29 -3.83
CA THR A 468 -11.99 6.35 -5.28
C THR A 468 -12.61 5.05 -5.79
N LEU A 469 -13.67 5.17 -6.58
CA LEU A 469 -14.23 4.07 -7.35
C LEU A 469 -13.38 3.87 -8.60
N PHE A 470 -12.80 2.68 -8.73
CA PHE A 470 -12.10 2.24 -9.93
C PHE A 470 -12.95 1.19 -10.64
N VAL A 471 -13.16 1.32 -11.95
CA VAL A 471 -13.91 0.34 -12.76
C VAL A 471 -13.17 0.10 -14.06
N ILE A 472 -13.10 -1.16 -14.46
CA ILE A 472 -12.58 -1.58 -15.77
C ILE A 472 -13.64 -2.42 -16.50
N ASP A 473 -13.79 -2.16 -17.80
CA ASP A 473 -14.67 -2.93 -18.67
C ASP A 473 -13.91 -4.00 -19.49
N THR A 474 -14.65 -4.85 -20.20
CA THR A 474 -14.10 -5.92 -21.04
C THR A 474 -13.25 -5.43 -22.22
N ASN A 475 -13.34 -4.14 -22.55
CA ASN A 475 -12.58 -3.49 -23.62
C ASN A 475 -11.35 -2.74 -23.08
N GLY A 476 -11.10 -2.81 -21.77
CA GLY A 476 -9.99 -2.11 -21.11
C GLY A 476 -10.19 -0.62 -20.95
N ASN A 477 -11.43 -0.11 -21.07
CA ASN A 477 -11.74 1.26 -20.64
C ASN A 477 -11.70 1.31 -19.12
N ILE A 478 -11.17 2.40 -18.57
CA ILE A 478 -11.02 2.61 -17.13
C ILE A 478 -11.79 3.87 -16.72
N LEU A 479 -12.53 3.76 -15.62
CA LEU A 479 -13.20 4.87 -14.94
C LEU A 479 -12.61 4.98 -13.53
N LYS A 480 -12.20 6.19 -13.16
CA LYS A 480 -11.83 6.56 -11.79
C LYS A 480 -12.71 7.71 -11.34
N ALA A 481 -13.51 7.49 -10.29
CA ALA A 481 -14.41 8.50 -9.75
C ALA A 481 -14.15 8.71 -8.25
N ASN A 482 -13.82 9.94 -7.86
CA ASN A 482 -13.69 10.31 -6.45
C ASN A 482 -15.08 10.41 -5.81
N LEU A 483 -15.29 9.72 -4.70
CA LEU A 483 -16.60 9.57 -4.06
C LEU A 483 -16.87 10.62 -2.96
N ASN A 484 -15.95 11.56 -2.75
CA ASN A 484 -16.09 12.64 -1.77
C ASN A 484 -17.34 13.50 -2.00
N SER A 485 -17.79 13.65 -3.25
CA SER A 485 -18.96 14.48 -3.62
C SER A 485 -20.31 13.80 -3.37
N ILE A 486 -20.36 12.48 -3.19
CA ILE A 486 -21.61 11.74 -3.00
C ILE A 486 -22.26 12.06 -1.65
N SER A 487 -21.49 12.51 -0.65
CA SER A 487 -22.03 12.87 0.66
C SER A 487 -22.72 14.24 0.71
N SER A 488 -22.61 15.06 -0.34
CA SER A 488 -23.21 16.42 -0.36
C SER A 488 -24.60 16.45 -1.01
N ALA A 489 -24.95 15.44 -1.83
CA ALA A 489 -26.16 15.45 -2.65
C ALA A 489 -27.38 14.76 -2.01
N GLN A 490 -27.24 14.16 -0.82
CA GLN A 490 -28.35 13.44 -0.15
C GLN A 490 -28.94 14.15 1.07
N ILE A 491 -28.50 15.37 1.41
CA ILE A 491 -29.09 16.17 2.51
C ILE A 491 -29.98 17.32 2.01
N TYR A 492 -29.93 17.70 0.71
CA TYR A 492 -30.77 18.76 0.14
C TYR A 492 -31.73 18.28 -0.98
N LYS A 493 -32.42 17.16 -0.75
CA LYS A 493 -33.65 16.84 -1.51
C LYS A 493 -34.83 16.63 -0.56
N ILE A 494 -35.12 17.65 0.23
CA ILE A 494 -36.50 18.01 0.55
C ILE A 494 -36.92 19.04 -0.52
N LYS A 495 -38.02 18.73 -1.20
CA LYS A 495 -38.61 19.45 -2.34
C LYS A 495 -38.48 20.98 -2.23
N ILE A 496 -37.77 21.59 -3.18
CA ILE A 496 -38.17 22.88 -3.74
C ILE A 496 -38.22 22.70 -5.25
N THR A 497 -39.45 22.64 -5.76
CA THR A 497 -39.74 22.77 -7.18
C THR A 497 -39.41 24.20 -7.59
N VAL A 498 -38.46 24.39 -8.52
CA VAL A 498 -38.30 25.67 -9.22
C VAL A 498 -38.58 25.41 -10.70
N PRO A 499 -39.52 26.11 -11.35
CA PRO A 499 -39.77 25.94 -12.76
C PRO A 499 -38.66 26.58 -13.59
N ASP A 500 -38.35 25.91 -14.68
CA ASP A 500 -37.48 26.34 -15.76
C ASP A 500 -37.86 27.73 -16.31
N ARG A 501 -36.85 28.57 -16.53
CA ARG A 501 -36.89 29.57 -17.61
C ARG A 501 -35.60 29.51 -18.40
N SER A 502 -35.76 28.95 -19.58
CA SER A 502 -34.91 29.05 -20.74
C SER A 502 -34.86 30.48 -21.29
N ARG A 503 -33.73 30.76 -21.98
CA ARG A 503 -33.46 31.82 -22.97
C ARG A 503 -33.13 33.23 -22.49
N TRP A 504 -31.85 33.56 -22.68
CA TRP A 504 -31.35 34.92 -22.93
C TRP A 504 -31.49 35.25 -24.42
N ILE A 505 -32.11 36.38 -24.75
CA ILE A 505 -31.94 37.10 -26.01
C ILE A 505 -31.59 38.55 -25.63
N ALA A 506 -30.57 39.10 -26.28
CA ALA A 506 -30.05 40.45 -26.08
C ALA A 506 -30.82 41.52 -26.89
N ARG A 507 -30.88 42.76 -26.36
CA ARG A 507 -30.81 44.10 -27.01
C ARG A 507 -31.37 45.17 -26.05
N HIS A 508 -30.56 46.12 -25.58
CA HIS A 508 -30.30 47.49 -26.08
C HIS A 508 -31.39 48.55 -25.75
N GLU A 509 -30.90 49.55 -25.00
CA GLU A 509 -31.19 51.00 -25.01
C GLU A 509 -32.36 51.68 -24.24
N CYS A 510 -31.93 52.77 -23.57
CA CYS A 510 -32.54 54.07 -23.29
C CYS A 510 -33.49 54.31 -22.09
N ASP A 511 -32.97 55.18 -21.20
CA ASP A 511 -33.60 56.28 -20.44
C ASP A 511 -34.80 56.05 -19.51
N GLY A 512 -34.71 56.68 -18.33
CA GLY A 512 -35.88 57.29 -17.68
C GLY A 512 -36.22 56.79 -16.27
N LYS A 513 -36.08 57.71 -15.32
CA LYS A 513 -36.43 57.72 -13.89
C LYS A 513 -37.71 56.94 -13.44
N THR A 514 -37.68 56.59 -12.15
CA THR A 514 -38.69 56.78 -11.07
C THR A 514 -39.36 55.53 -10.43
N SER A 515 -39.12 55.42 -9.11
CA SER A 515 -39.83 54.80 -7.96
C SER A 515 -40.90 53.70 -8.15
N TYR A 516 -40.81 52.66 -7.31
CA TYR A 516 -41.88 51.68 -7.08
C TYR A 516 -42.32 51.62 -5.61
N HIS A 517 -43.64 51.62 -5.39
CA HIS A 517 -44.34 51.20 -4.17
C HIS A 517 -44.95 49.81 -4.40
N PHE A 518 -44.97 48.98 -3.35
CA PHE A 518 -45.49 47.60 -3.38
C PHE A 518 -46.75 47.47 -2.53
N THR A 519 -47.75 46.76 -3.07
CA THR A 519 -48.77 46.01 -2.30
C THR A 519 -49.16 44.74 -3.05
N PRO A 520 -49.37 43.59 -2.38
CA PRO A 520 -49.71 42.33 -3.05
C PRO A 520 -51.21 42.01 -2.95
N VAL A 521 -51.75 41.36 -3.99
CA VAL A 521 -53.07 40.71 -3.98
C VAL A 521 -52.92 39.24 -4.37
N GLN A 522 -53.46 38.37 -3.51
CA GLN A 522 -53.58 36.92 -3.72
C GLN A 522 -54.66 36.58 -4.75
N ARG A 523 -54.47 35.49 -5.51
CA ARG A 523 -55.58 34.61 -5.91
C ARG A 523 -55.11 33.20 -6.27
N THR A 524 -55.82 32.26 -5.68
CA THR A 524 -55.73 30.78 -5.73
C THR A 524 -56.55 30.23 -6.90
N VAL A 525 -56.13 29.15 -7.57
CA VAL A 525 -57.03 28.09 -8.12
C VAL A 525 -56.29 26.73 -8.18
N GLN A 526 -57.05 25.69 -7.82
CA GLN A 526 -56.74 24.26 -7.63
C GLN A 526 -56.47 23.47 -8.93
N ILE A 527 -55.96 22.24 -8.81
CA ILE A 527 -56.56 21.01 -9.41
C ILE A 527 -56.17 19.77 -8.56
N GLN A 528 -57.12 18.83 -8.51
CA GLN A 528 -57.33 17.67 -7.64
C GLN A 528 -56.38 16.48 -7.83
N SER A 529 -56.30 15.63 -6.78
CA SER A 529 -56.15 14.18 -6.92
C SER A 529 -56.95 13.45 -5.83
N ASP A 530 -57.73 12.46 -6.26
CA ASP A 530 -58.69 11.65 -5.51
C ASP A 530 -58.09 10.56 -4.60
N CYS A 531 -58.97 10.07 -3.70
CA CYS A 531 -58.97 8.82 -2.89
C CYS A 531 -58.07 8.77 -1.65
N ALA A 532 -58.55 8.92 -0.41
CA ALA A 532 -59.62 8.26 0.39
C ALA A 532 -59.19 6.95 1.07
N CYS A 533 -58.98 7.03 2.40
CA CYS A 533 -59.58 6.21 3.49
C CYS A 533 -58.82 6.47 4.82
N VAL A 534 -59.41 7.20 5.80
CA VAL A 534 -60.15 6.70 7.02
C VAL A 534 -59.17 6.11 8.06
N ARG A 535 -59.07 6.49 9.35
CA ARG A 535 -59.88 7.19 10.38
C ARG A 535 -58.88 7.69 11.46
N ALA A 536 -58.94 8.93 11.94
CA ALA A 536 -59.62 9.41 13.16
C ALA A 536 -58.98 8.98 14.51
N MET A 537 -58.59 9.98 15.31
CA MET A 537 -58.47 10.11 16.79
C MET A 537 -57.36 11.13 17.08
N SER A 538 -57.42 12.11 17.98
CA SER A 538 -58.45 12.81 18.76
C SER A 538 -57.70 14.01 19.39
N GLU A 539 -58.42 15.08 19.70
CA GLU A 539 -57.93 16.35 20.23
C GLU A 539 -57.23 16.21 21.59
N GLU A 540 -56.15 16.98 21.82
CA GLU A 540 -55.88 17.54 23.14
C GLU A 540 -55.05 18.85 23.05
N SER A 541 -55.63 19.88 23.68
CA SER A 541 -55.14 21.18 24.16
C SER A 541 -53.80 21.78 23.68
N VAL A 542 -53.93 22.97 23.08
CA VAL A 542 -52.87 23.98 22.88
C VAL A 542 -52.76 24.85 24.14
N GLU A 543 -51.62 24.79 24.82
CA GLU A 543 -51.16 25.82 25.76
C GLU A 543 -50.10 26.68 25.05
N THR A 544 -50.44 27.94 24.77
CA THR A 544 -49.51 28.95 24.24
C THR A 544 -48.55 29.40 25.34
N THR A 545 -47.30 28.96 25.26
CA THR A 545 -46.18 29.68 25.87
C THR A 545 -45.15 30.00 24.79
N ASN A 546 -44.80 31.28 24.70
CA ASN A 546 -43.79 31.79 23.78
C ASN A 546 -42.43 31.17 24.10
N ALA A 547 -41.98 30.23 23.28
CA ALA A 547 -40.61 29.73 23.29
C ALA A 547 -39.91 30.14 22.00
N THR A 548 -39.00 31.09 22.13
CA THR A 548 -37.94 31.42 21.18
C THR A 548 -37.32 30.14 20.63
N THR A 549 -37.22 30.02 19.31
CA THR A 549 -36.58 28.89 18.65
C THR A 549 -35.14 28.73 19.20
N PRO A 550 -34.75 27.59 19.79
CA PRO A 550 -33.40 27.44 20.31
C PRO A 550 -32.43 27.38 19.13
N ALA A 551 -31.38 28.20 19.18
CA ALA A 551 -30.17 27.90 18.44
C ALA A 551 -29.77 26.46 18.79
N ALA A 552 -29.47 25.63 17.78
CA ALA A 552 -29.09 24.25 18.00
C ALA A 552 -27.84 24.20 18.91
N VAL A 553 -28.04 23.84 20.17
CA VAL A 553 -26.98 23.64 21.16
C VAL A 553 -26.13 22.46 20.67
N CYS A 554 -24.85 22.70 20.38
CA CYS A 554 -23.92 21.62 20.07
C CYS A 554 -23.55 20.93 21.40
N GLU A 555 -24.19 19.80 21.70
CA GLU A 555 -23.91 19.02 22.91
C GLU A 555 -22.47 18.49 22.88
N ALA A 556 -21.77 18.58 24.02
CA ALA A 556 -20.37 18.17 24.14
C ALA A 556 -20.24 16.66 23.87
N LYS A 557 -19.30 16.26 23.00
CA LYS A 557 -19.01 14.84 22.76
C LYS A 557 -18.37 14.13 23.95
N ILE A 558 -17.72 14.87 24.84
CA ILE A 558 -17.10 14.32 26.05
C ILE A 558 -17.66 15.07 27.26
N LEU A 559 -18.29 14.31 28.15
CA LEU A 559 -18.78 14.79 29.43
C LEU A 559 -17.87 14.24 30.53
N PHE A 560 -16.92 15.05 31.00
CA PHE A 560 -15.89 14.61 31.95
C PHE A 560 -16.45 14.19 33.32
N ARG A 561 -17.61 14.72 33.73
CA ARG A 561 -18.33 14.27 34.93
C ARG A 561 -18.82 12.82 34.84
N GLN A 562 -19.00 12.28 33.64
CA GLN A 562 -19.44 10.90 33.43
C GLN A 562 -18.26 9.92 33.37
N LEU A 563 -17.02 10.43 33.26
CA LEU A 563 -15.83 9.60 33.28
C LEU A 563 -15.44 9.27 34.72
N LYS A 564 -15.11 8.01 34.97
CA LYS A 564 -14.52 7.58 36.23
C LYS A 564 -13.15 8.22 36.39
N PRO A 565 -12.91 8.98 37.48
CA PRO A 565 -11.61 9.58 37.73
C PRO A 565 -10.56 8.50 38.01
N PHE A 566 -9.30 8.78 37.68
CA PHE A 566 -8.19 7.89 38.03
C PHE A 566 -8.05 7.77 39.58
N PRO A 567 -7.53 6.64 40.08
CA PRO A 567 -7.49 6.37 41.51
C PRO A 567 -6.65 7.41 42.27
N VAL A 568 -7.13 7.81 43.45
CA VAL A 568 -6.35 8.59 44.41
C VAL A 568 -5.19 7.75 44.90
N ILE A 569 -4.01 8.34 45.09
CA ILE A 569 -2.81 7.67 45.61
C ILE A 569 -2.52 8.26 46.98
N ASP A 570 -2.81 7.53 48.04
CA ASP A 570 -2.75 8.02 49.42
C ASP A 570 -2.38 6.89 50.40
N GLU A 571 -2.43 7.18 51.70
CA GLU A 571 -2.13 6.20 52.74
C GLU A 571 -3.09 4.99 52.75
N ASN A 572 -4.33 5.14 52.29
CA ASN A 572 -5.35 4.08 52.31
C ASN A 572 -5.04 2.96 51.31
N ASN A 573 -4.27 3.25 50.26
CA ASN A 573 -3.81 2.27 49.29
C ASN A 573 -2.29 2.05 49.29
N ASN A 574 -1.62 2.41 50.38
CA ASN A 574 -0.16 2.31 50.52
C ASN A 574 0.61 3.11 49.46
N PHE A 575 0.07 4.24 49.02
CA PHE A 575 0.63 5.07 47.95
C PHE A 575 0.85 4.27 46.65
N LYS A 576 -0.10 3.40 46.31
CA LYS A 576 -0.05 2.54 45.12
C LYS A 576 -1.30 2.67 44.27
N ILE A 577 -1.17 2.42 42.97
CA ILE A 577 -2.29 2.50 42.03
C ILE A 577 -3.08 1.18 42.04
N GLU A 578 -4.34 1.23 42.47
CA GLU A 578 -5.24 0.08 42.39
C GLU A 578 -5.53 -0.31 40.93
N THR A 579 -5.21 -1.55 40.58
CA THR A 579 -5.22 -2.04 39.19
C THR A 579 -6.61 -1.99 38.56
N ASP A 580 -7.65 -2.47 39.25
CA ASP A 580 -9.01 -2.55 38.70
C ASP A 580 -9.60 -1.16 38.43
N HIS A 581 -9.43 -0.24 39.38
CA HIS A 581 -9.82 1.16 39.24
C HIS A 581 -9.07 1.85 38.09
N PHE A 582 -7.76 1.63 37.97
CA PHE A 582 -6.99 2.17 36.85
C PHE A 582 -7.48 1.64 35.50
N LEU A 583 -7.77 0.33 35.39
CA LEU A 583 -8.29 -0.28 34.17
C LEU A 583 -9.65 0.28 33.77
N GLU A 584 -10.56 0.47 34.73
CA GLU A 584 -11.88 1.04 34.46
C GLU A 584 -11.77 2.49 33.97
N SER A 585 -10.99 3.32 34.67
CA SER A 585 -10.75 4.72 34.29
C SER A 585 -10.09 4.82 32.91
N SER A 586 -9.13 3.93 32.62
CA SER A 586 -8.45 3.82 31.33
C SER A 586 -9.42 3.52 30.19
N ASN A 587 -10.34 2.57 30.37
CA ASN A 587 -11.33 2.24 29.35
C ASN A 587 -12.26 3.42 29.06
N GLN A 588 -12.71 4.14 30.10
CA GLN A 588 -13.63 5.27 29.93
C GLN A 588 -13.00 6.44 29.17
N ILE A 589 -11.74 6.80 29.46
CA ILE A 589 -11.05 7.85 28.70
C ILE A 589 -10.77 7.41 27.25
N ILE A 590 -10.46 6.13 27.01
CA ILE A 590 -10.29 5.58 25.66
C ILE A 590 -11.61 5.60 24.88
N ASP A 591 -12.74 5.30 25.52
CA ASP A 591 -14.08 5.40 24.93
C ASP A 591 -14.38 6.85 24.52
N ALA A 592 -14.06 7.82 25.39
CA ALA A 592 -14.22 9.24 25.08
C ALA A 592 -13.38 9.69 23.86
N ILE A 593 -12.13 9.21 23.76
CA ILE A 593 -11.24 9.53 22.62
C ILE A 593 -11.72 8.87 21.32
N ALA A 594 -12.45 7.75 21.39
CA ALA A 594 -13.01 7.11 20.20
C ALA A 594 -13.99 8.02 19.44
N CYS A 595 -14.55 9.04 20.11
CA CYS A 595 -15.40 10.06 19.50
C CYS A 595 -14.65 11.04 18.56
N PHE A 596 -13.31 10.98 18.49
CA PHE A 596 -12.50 11.81 17.57
C PHE A 596 -12.58 11.34 16.11
N GLY A 597 -13.22 10.18 15.86
CA GLY A 597 -13.51 9.68 14.53
C GLY A 597 -12.67 8.47 14.12
N LYS A 598 -13.01 7.87 12.97
CA LYS A 598 -12.50 6.56 12.53
C LYS A 598 -10.99 6.52 12.25
N LEU A 599 -10.34 7.67 12.05
CA LEU A 599 -8.89 7.75 11.86
C LEU A 599 -8.10 7.67 13.18
N PHE A 600 -8.74 7.91 14.33
CA PHE A 600 -8.15 7.64 15.65
C PHE A 600 -8.26 6.16 16.05
N SER A 601 -9.01 5.34 15.29
CA SER A 601 -9.21 3.92 15.59
C SER A 601 -7.91 3.10 15.74
N PRO A 602 -6.83 3.34 14.97
CA PRO A 602 -5.55 2.66 15.21
C PRO A 602 -4.97 2.95 16.60
N ILE A 603 -5.08 4.19 17.07
CA ILE A 603 -4.57 4.65 18.38
C ILE A 603 -5.44 4.11 19.50
N VAL A 604 -6.76 4.20 19.34
CA VAL A 604 -7.74 3.62 20.29
C VAL A 604 -7.53 2.11 20.43
N ARG A 605 -7.29 1.41 19.32
CA ARG A 605 -7.04 -0.03 19.33
C ARG A 605 -5.75 -0.38 20.07
N ASP A 606 -4.69 0.39 19.87
CA ASP A 606 -3.42 0.19 20.57
C ASP A 606 -3.58 0.38 22.09
N MET A 607 -4.22 1.47 22.53
CA MET A 607 -4.50 1.72 23.94
C MET A 607 -5.35 0.59 24.55
N ARG A 608 -6.39 0.12 23.84
CA ARG A 608 -7.21 -1.03 24.31
C ARG A 608 -6.43 -2.32 24.41
N GLN A 609 -5.51 -2.59 23.49
CA GLN A 609 -4.66 -3.78 23.56
C GLN A 609 -3.75 -3.75 24.79
N ASN A 610 -3.18 -2.59 25.11
CA ASN A 610 -2.34 -2.44 26.29
C ASN A 610 -3.15 -2.56 27.60
N VAL A 611 -4.34 -1.96 27.67
CA VAL A 611 -5.28 -2.15 28.79
C VAL A 611 -5.65 -3.63 28.95
N GLN A 612 -5.93 -4.32 27.84
CA GLN A 612 -6.28 -5.75 27.87
C GLN A 612 -5.13 -6.62 28.39
N LYS A 613 -3.88 -6.32 28.04
CA LYS A 613 -2.72 -7.04 28.58
C LYS A 613 -2.64 -6.94 30.10
N ILE A 614 -2.84 -5.74 30.64
CA ILE A 614 -2.84 -5.51 32.10
C ILE A 614 -4.02 -6.24 32.75
N ALA A 615 -5.21 -6.17 32.15
CA ALA A 615 -6.40 -6.85 32.65
C ALA A 615 -6.23 -8.39 32.68
N VAL A 616 -5.65 -8.99 31.63
CA VAL A 616 -5.40 -10.44 31.57
C VAL A 616 -4.46 -10.87 32.70
N LYS A 617 -3.38 -10.13 32.93
CA LYS A 617 -2.43 -10.45 34.02
C LYS A 617 -3.08 -10.26 35.39
N TYR A 618 -3.80 -9.18 35.59
CA TYR A 618 -4.55 -8.92 36.82
C TYR A 618 -5.48 -10.09 37.16
N LYS A 619 -6.24 -10.59 36.17
CA LYS A 619 -7.17 -11.72 36.34
C LYS A 619 -6.50 -13.07 36.62
N GLN A 620 -5.19 -13.22 36.39
CA GLN A 620 -4.48 -14.44 36.78
C GLN A 620 -4.39 -14.59 38.31
N ASN A 621 -4.27 -13.47 39.03
CA ASN A 621 -4.25 -13.46 40.49
C ASN A 621 -4.56 -12.06 41.03
N GLU A 622 -5.85 -11.77 41.21
CA GLU A 622 -6.34 -10.44 41.59
C GLU A 622 -5.82 -9.96 42.95
N THR A 623 -5.59 -10.88 43.90
CA THR A 623 -5.05 -10.53 45.23
C THR A 623 -3.58 -10.17 45.14
N MET A 624 -2.81 -10.90 44.32
CA MET A 624 -1.40 -10.66 44.09
C MET A 624 -1.12 -9.39 43.28
N PHE A 625 -2.01 -9.08 42.33
CA PHE A 625 -1.89 -7.96 41.39
C PHE A 625 -2.86 -6.82 41.68
N LYS A 626 -3.27 -6.69 42.95
CA LYS A 626 -4.16 -5.62 43.42
C LYS A 626 -3.66 -4.23 43.03
N TYR A 627 -2.34 -4.03 43.00
CA TYR A 627 -1.70 -2.78 42.61
C TYR A 627 -0.80 -2.93 41.39
N LEU A 628 -0.72 -1.90 40.55
CA LEU A 628 0.08 -1.92 39.31
C LEU A 628 1.57 -2.12 39.59
N GLU A 629 2.09 -1.57 40.69
CA GLU A 629 3.48 -1.68 41.10
C GLU A 629 3.85 -3.14 41.39
N ASP A 630 2.97 -3.88 42.07
CA ASP A 630 3.19 -5.30 42.36
C ASP A 630 3.11 -6.15 41.09
N LEU A 631 2.26 -5.74 40.15
CA LEU A 631 2.17 -6.35 38.83
C LEU A 631 3.48 -6.16 38.06
N ILE A 632 4.02 -4.93 37.99
CA ILE A 632 5.26 -4.60 37.29
C ILE A 632 6.45 -5.36 37.88
N LEU A 633 6.61 -5.34 39.19
CA LEU A 633 7.76 -5.96 39.86
C LEU A 633 7.80 -7.48 39.64
N LYS A 634 6.65 -8.15 39.68
CA LYS A 634 6.58 -9.61 39.51
C LYS A 634 6.65 -10.07 38.06
N ASP A 635 6.34 -9.19 37.11
CA ASP A 635 6.51 -9.48 35.69
C ASP A 635 7.99 -9.38 35.26
N LYS A 636 8.81 -8.60 36.00
CA LYS A 636 10.26 -8.44 35.77
C LYS A 636 11.07 -9.73 36.02
N ASP A 637 10.59 -10.60 36.91
CA ASP A 637 11.35 -11.76 37.40
C ASP A 637 11.07 -13.08 36.66
N GLY A 638 10.23 -13.09 35.61
CA GLY A 638 9.65 -14.33 35.07
C GLY A 638 9.53 -14.49 33.54
N ASN A 639 10.20 -13.69 32.70
CA ASN A 639 10.03 -13.80 31.24
C ASN A 639 11.32 -13.59 30.42
N ASP A 640 11.67 -14.55 29.56
CA ASP A 640 12.83 -14.52 28.65
C ASP A 640 12.68 -13.55 27.46
N ASN A 641 11.48 -13.00 27.24
CA ASN A 641 11.20 -12.01 26.20
C ASN A 641 10.91 -10.63 26.79
N PRO A 642 11.84 -9.66 26.68
CA PRO A 642 11.66 -8.34 27.26
C PRO A 642 10.46 -7.56 26.69
N PHE A 643 10.03 -7.86 25.46
CA PHE A 643 9.09 -7.03 24.66
C PHE A 643 7.61 -7.42 24.75
N ASP A 644 7.26 -8.50 25.47
CA ASP A 644 5.88 -8.97 25.63
C ASP A 644 5.43 -9.01 27.10
N THR A 645 6.02 -8.11 27.88
CA THR A 645 5.73 -7.95 29.30
C THR A 645 4.57 -6.98 29.48
N VAL A 646 3.79 -7.16 30.54
CA VAL A 646 2.74 -6.20 30.93
C VAL A 646 3.37 -4.86 31.28
N THR A 647 4.61 -4.88 31.76
CA THR A 647 5.45 -3.69 31.99
C THR A 647 5.64 -2.87 30.70
N ASP A 648 5.96 -3.51 29.57
CA ASP A 648 6.07 -2.79 28.30
C ASP A 648 4.72 -2.29 27.77
N GLY A 649 3.65 -3.06 27.94
CA GLY A 649 2.29 -2.61 27.57
C GLY A 649 1.86 -1.37 28.36
N LEU A 650 2.13 -1.34 29.66
CA LEU A 650 1.83 -0.21 30.52
C LEU A 650 2.72 1.01 30.22
N LEU A 651 3.98 0.81 29.80
CA LEU A 651 4.83 1.91 29.31
C LEU A 651 4.21 2.64 28.11
N TRP A 652 3.76 1.89 27.10
CA TRP A 652 3.16 2.48 25.90
C TRP A 652 1.80 3.13 26.18
N LEU A 653 0.99 2.50 27.04
CA LEU A 653 -0.27 3.08 27.51
C LEU A 653 -0.04 4.40 28.25
N LYS A 654 0.93 4.45 29.17
CA LYS A 654 1.31 5.67 29.90
C LYS A 654 1.71 6.79 28.94
N ARG A 655 2.54 6.50 27.93
CA ARG A 655 2.96 7.49 26.92
C ARG A 655 1.81 8.04 26.09
N ALA A 656 0.88 7.18 25.68
CA ALA A 656 -0.33 7.61 24.98
C ALA A 656 -1.20 8.51 25.87
N PHE A 657 -1.34 8.14 27.14
CA PHE A 657 -2.09 8.91 28.13
C PHE A 657 -1.45 10.25 28.48
N GLU A 658 -0.12 10.34 28.53
CA GLU A 658 0.61 11.61 28.68
C GLU A 658 0.29 12.59 27.55
N MET A 659 0.26 12.12 26.30
CA MET A 659 -0.16 12.95 25.18
C MET A 659 -1.61 13.40 25.30
N MET A 660 -2.52 12.51 25.71
CA MET A 660 -3.95 12.83 25.86
C MET A 660 -4.19 13.84 26.97
N GLU A 661 -3.55 13.64 28.12
CA GLU A 661 -3.58 14.57 29.23
C GLU A 661 -3.06 15.94 28.78
N GLN A 662 -1.90 15.98 28.12
CA GLN A 662 -1.29 17.22 27.66
C GLN A 662 -2.16 17.92 26.61
N PHE A 663 -2.84 17.18 25.74
CA PHE A 663 -3.79 17.72 24.78
C PHE A 663 -4.98 18.40 25.47
N PHE A 664 -5.64 17.73 26.40
CA PHE A 664 -6.78 18.31 27.11
C PHE A 664 -6.37 19.45 28.04
N ARG A 665 -5.17 19.39 28.64
CA ARG A 665 -4.60 20.49 29.42
C ARG A 665 -4.31 21.71 28.56
N ASN A 666 -3.72 21.50 27.37
CA ASN A 666 -3.51 22.56 26.38
C ASN A 666 -4.85 23.22 26.00
N LEU A 667 -5.92 22.44 25.85
CA LEU A 667 -7.26 22.99 25.62
C LEU A 667 -7.80 23.75 26.83
N LEU A 668 -7.66 23.22 28.04
CA LEU A 668 -8.17 23.86 29.26
C LEU A 668 -7.48 25.22 29.53
N GLN A 669 -6.19 25.33 29.19
CA GLN A 669 -5.36 26.53 29.39
C GLN A 669 -5.42 27.52 28.21
N ASP A 670 -6.12 27.19 27.13
CA ASP A 670 -6.27 28.08 25.98
C ASP A 670 -7.26 29.22 26.28
N GLU A 671 -6.73 30.36 26.72
CA GLU A 671 -7.49 31.59 27.00
C GLU A 671 -8.21 32.13 25.75
N THR A 672 -7.70 31.82 24.55
CA THR A 672 -8.34 32.25 23.28
C THR A 672 -9.58 31.43 22.95
N CYS A 673 -9.79 30.31 23.64
CA CYS A 673 -10.88 29.36 23.39
C CYS A 673 -10.99 28.98 21.90
N SER A 674 -9.85 28.74 21.25
CA SER A 674 -9.79 28.50 19.81
C SER A 674 -10.59 27.24 19.42
N GLU A 675 -11.46 27.39 18.43
CA GLU A 675 -12.19 26.25 17.84
C GLU A 675 -11.25 25.27 17.12
N GLN A 676 -10.03 25.72 16.76
CA GLN A 676 -9.03 24.87 16.12
C GLN A 676 -8.20 24.13 17.18
N VAL A 677 -8.52 22.85 17.39
CA VAL A 677 -7.82 22.02 18.38
C VAL A 677 -6.51 21.39 17.87
N LYS A 678 -6.24 21.49 16.56
CA LYS A 678 -5.04 20.92 15.90
C LYS A 678 -3.71 21.39 16.54
N PRO A 679 -3.47 22.69 16.80
CA PRO A 679 -2.23 23.14 17.41
C PRO A 679 -1.99 22.51 18.79
N HIS A 680 -3.05 22.38 19.59
CA HIS A 680 -3.02 21.77 20.92
C HIS A 680 -2.63 20.29 20.87
N LEU A 681 -3.17 19.54 19.90
CA LEU A 681 -2.81 18.12 19.71
C LEU A 681 -1.38 17.96 19.18
N LYS A 682 -0.98 18.80 18.21
CA LYS A 682 0.37 18.78 17.65
C LYS A 682 1.42 19.02 18.74
N LYS A 683 1.21 20.04 19.56
CA LYS A 683 2.11 20.36 20.69
C LYS A 683 2.20 19.19 21.68
N ALA A 684 1.06 18.62 22.08
CA ALA A 684 1.04 17.47 22.98
C ALA A 684 1.80 16.26 22.42
N TYR A 685 1.72 16.02 21.11
CA TYR A 685 2.46 14.94 20.46
C TYR A 685 3.97 15.18 20.43
N GLU A 686 4.40 16.39 20.06
CA GLU A 686 5.81 16.77 20.02
C GLU A 686 6.47 16.61 21.40
N GLU A 687 5.74 16.93 22.47
CA GLU A 687 6.22 16.84 23.85
C GLU A 687 6.19 15.42 24.43
N CYS A 688 5.23 14.57 24.04
CA CYS A 688 4.99 13.29 24.71
C CYS A 688 5.36 12.04 23.88
N LEU A 689 4.97 11.97 22.60
CA LEU A 689 5.07 10.72 21.80
C LEU A 689 6.09 10.79 20.67
N LEU A 690 6.38 11.97 20.13
CA LEU A 690 7.35 12.17 19.05
C LEU A 690 8.72 11.53 19.34
N PRO A 691 9.31 11.64 20.54
CA PRO A 691 10.61 11.02 20.84
C PRO A 691 10.59 9.49 20.68
N TYR A 692 9.41 8.88 20.82
CA TYR A 692 9.19 7.44 20.86
C TYR A 692 8.52 6.89 19.60
N HIS A 693 8.23 7.69 18.58
CA HIS A 693 7.63 7.21 17.32
C HIS A 693 8.68 7.13 16.21
N GLY A 694 8.70 6.02 15.47
CA GLY A 694 9.45 5.87 14.22
C GLY A 694 8.78 6.63 13.08
N PHE A 695 9.43 6.68 11.91
CA PHE A 695 8.98 7.47 10.76
C PHE A 695 7.53 7.18 10.35
N VAL A 696 7.14 5.90 10.33
CA VAL A 696 5.76 5.49 9.96
C VAL A 696 4.73 6.01 10.96
N ALA A 697 5.01 5.88 12.27
CA ALA A 697 4.12 6.36 13.32
C ALA A 697 4.06 7.90 13.36
N GLN A 698 5.15 8.59 13.02
CA GLN A 698 5.19 10.04 12.85
C GLN A 698 4.37 10.50 11.64
N LYS A 699 4.49 9.82 10.48
CA LYS A 699 3.68 10.11 9.29
C LYS A 699 2.20 9.81 9.52
N ALA A 700 1.87 8.73 10.23
CA ALA A 700 0.51 8.43 10.64
C ALA A 700 -0.06 9.53 11.54
N PHE A 701 0.73 10.05 12.49
CA PHE A 701 0.31 11.18 13.33
C PHE A 701 0.08 12.46 12.51
N GLN A 702 0.93 12.73 11.52
CA GLN A 702 0.76 13.88 10.61
C GLN A 702 -0.58 13.85 9.84
N LEU A 703 -1.24 12.69 9.70
CA LEU A 703 -2.55 12.54 9.04
C LEU A 703 -3.76 12.72 9.98
N LEU A 704 -3.57 12.73 11.31
CA LEU A 704 -4.68 12.78 12.29
C LEU A 704 -5.42 14.13 12.32
N HIS A 705 -4.83 15.18 11.79
CA HIS A 705 -5.34 16.54 11.94
C HIS A 705 -6.51 16.90 11.00
N ILE A 706 -6.83 16.03 10.03
CA ILE A 706 -7.79 16.33 8.95
C ILE A 706 -9.25 16.28 9.48
N TYR A 707 -9.49 15.68 10.65
CA TYR A 707 -10.85 15.41 11.18
C TYR A 707 -11.01 15.63 12.70
N LEU A 708 -10.13 16.41 13.33
CA LEU A 708 -10.33 16.74 14.74
C LEU A 708 -11.64 17.52 14.93
N PRO A 709 -12.53 17.10 15.87
CA PRO A 709 -13.71 17.89 16.19
C PRO A 709 -13.30 19.27 16.71
N SER A 710 -14.14 20.28 16.50
CA SER A 710 -13.90 21.61 17.03
C SER A 710 -13.93 21.60 18.57
N ARG A 711 -13.34 22.63 19.20
CA ARG A 711 -13.34 22.76 20.67
C ARG A 711 -14.75 22.67 21.24
N SER A 712 -15.69 23.41 20.66
CA SER A 712 -17.10 23.38 21.05
C SER A 712 -17.74 22.00 20.86
N SER A 713 -17.37 21.27 19.80
CA SER A 713 -17.86 19.90 19.60
C SER A 713 -17.31 18.91 20.63
N LEU A 714 -16.09 19.12 21.15
CA LEU A 714 -15.50 18.26 22.18
C LEU A 714 -16.02 18.58 23.57
N LEU A 715 -16.01 19.86 23.95
CA LEU A 715 -16.19 20.31 25.33
C LEU A 715 -17.54 21.00 25.59
N GLY A 716 -18.29 21.33 24.54
CA GLY A 716 -19.49 22.17 24.60
C GLY A 716 -19.17 23.64 24.31
N THR A 717 -20.20 24.43 23.99
CA THR A 717 -20.09 25.87 23.75
C THR A 717 -19.76 26.65 25.03
N SER A 718 -19.15 27.83 24.91
CA SER A 718 -18.72 28.66 26.06
C SER A 718 -19.82 29.00 27.06
N GLU A 719 -21.09 29.00 26.64
CA GLU A 719 -22.26 29.26 27.50
C GLU A 719 -22.72 28.01 28.27
N SER A 720 -22.38 26.80 27.81
CA SER A 720 -22.86 25.51 28.35
C SER A 720 -21.76 24.59 28.88
N ASN A 721 -20.48 24.99 28.82
CA ASN A 721 -19.34 24.13 29.11
C ASN A 721 -18.63 24.37 30.46
N MET A 722 -18.97 25.40 31.24
CA MET A 722 -18.27 25.71 32.50
C MET A 722 -18.20 24.52 33.47
N ASP A 723 -19.31 23.83 33.68
CA ASP A 723 -19.38 22.64 34.53
C ASP A 723 -18.50 21.49 34.00
N ASN A 724 -18.42 21.35 32.67
CA ASN A 724 -17.63 20.32 32.01
C ASN A 724 -16.13 20.67 32.00
N LEU A 725 -15.78 21.96 31.92
CA LEU A 725 -14.41 22.45 32.04
C LEU A 725 -13.87 22.32 33.47
N GLN A 726 -14.70 22.59 34.48
CA GLN A 726 -14.36 22.32 35.86
C GLN A 726 -14.11 20.81 36.07
N ALA A 727 -15.03 19.97 35.59
CA ALA A 727 -14.88 18.52 35.68
C ALA A 727 -13.65 17.99 34.91
N LEU A 728 -13.33 18.58 33.76
CA LEU A 728 -12.09 18.31 33.05
C LEU A 728 -10.87 18.67 33.91
N GLY A 729 -10.88 19.84 34.55
CA GLY A 729 -9.81 20.26 35.46
C GLY A 729 -9.60 19.28 36.60
N GLU A 730 -10.67 18.87 37.28
CA GLU A 730 -10.65 17.88 38.35
C GLU A 730 -10.15 16.50 37.86
N PHE A 731 -10.62 16.04 36.70
CA PHE A 731 -10.19 14.79 36.07
C PHE A 731 -8.69 14.79 35.76
N LEU A 732 -8.17 15.89 35.19
CA LEU A 732 -6.75 16.02 34.82
C LEU A 732 -5.82 15.98 36.04
N VAL A 733 -6.27 16.41 37.23
CA VAL A 733 -5.46 16.35 38.46
C VAL A 733 -5.11 14.90 38.81
N LEU A 734 -6.12 14.04 38.92
CA LEU A 734 -5.92 12.63 39.28
C LEU A 734 -5.27 11.85 38.15
N PHE A 735 -5.60 12.18 36.89
CA PHE A 735 -4.96 11.58 35.73
C PHE A 735 -3.45 11.86 35.70
N ARG A 736 -3.05 13.12 35.90
CA ARG A 736 -1.64 13.52 35.97
C ARG A 736 -0.93 12.91 37.18
N ALA A 737 -1.57 12.84 38.34
CA ALA A 737 -0.98 12.23 39.54
C ALA A 737 -0.59 10.77 39.30
N ASN A 738 -1.47 9.99 38.66
CA ASN A 738 -1.19 8.61 38.29
C ASN A 738 -0.04 8.48 37.27
N LEU A 739 -0.01 9.33 36.24
CA LEU A 739 1.06 9.33 35.24
C LEU A 739 2.42 9.71 35.84
N ASN A 740 2.46 10.70 36.73
CA ASN A 740 3.67 11.10 37.44
C ASN A 740 4.18 9.99 38.35
N HIS A 741 3.29 9.37 39.12
CA HIS A 741 3.63 8.23 39.98
C HIS A 741 4.21 7.06 39.16
N LEU A 742 3.58 6.70 38.03
CA LEU A 742 4.11 5.70 37.11
C LEU A 742 5.48 6.13 36.54
N ASN A 743 5.69 7.39 36.18
CA ASN A 743 7.00 7.86 35.72
C ASN A 743 8.09 7.72 36.78
N GLU A 744 7.80 8.13 38.02
CA GLU A 744 8.72 8.02 39.14
C GLU A 744 9.05 6.55 39.41
N PHE A 745 8.03 5.68 39.40
CA PHE A 745 8.20 4.25 39.58
C PHE A 745 9.06 3.63 38.46
N TYR A 746 8.78 3.94 37.19
CA TYR A 746 9.56 3.44 36.05
C TYR A 746 11.00 3.96 36.07
N THR A 747 11.22 5.20 36.52
CA THR A 747 12.56 5.78 36.67
C THR A 747 13.33 5.08 37.78
N LYS A 748 12.70 4.92 38.95
CA LYS A 748 13.30 4.26 40.13
C LYS A 748 13.72 2.82 39.85
N HIS A 749 13.00 2.11 39.00
CA HIS A 749 13.22 0.71 38.69
C HIS A 749 13.93 0.44 37.35
N ASP A 750 14.39 1.50 36.67
CA ASP A 750 15.05 1.48 35.36
C ASP A 750 14.25 0.73 34.28
N LEU A 751 12.98 1.11 34.16
CA LEU A 751 11.99 0.48 33.25
C LEU A 751 11.67 1.34 32.03
N HIS A 752 12.24 2.55 31.94
CA HIS A 752 12.10 3.37 30.74
C HIS A 752 12.87 2.77 29.58
N ARG A 753 12.20 2.58 28.45
CA ARG A 753 12.84 2.08 27.23
C ARG A 753 12.80 3.10 26.12
N THR A 754 13.95 3.42 25.54
CA THR A 754 14.09 4.50 24.54
C THR A 754 13.85 4.03 23.10
N TYR A 755 13.36 2.80 22.90
CA TYR A 755 13.05 2.32 21.55
C TYR A 755 11.81 3.01 20.99
N LYS A 756 11.83 3.23 19.67
CA LYS A 756 10.73 3.85 18.94
C LYS A 756 9.73 2.80 18.45
N ALA A 757 8.44 3.13 18.52
CA ALA A 757 7.32 2.34 17.98
C ALA A 757 7.23 2.44 16.46
#